data_AF-A0A3B0QUV9-F1
#
_entry.id   AF-A0A3B0QUV9-F1
#
_cell.length_a   1.000
_cell.length_b   1.000
_cell.length_c   1.000
_cell.angle_alpha   90.00
_cell.angle_beta   90.00
_cell.angle_gamma   90.00
#
_symmetry.space_group_name_H-M   'P 1'
#
loop_
_entity.id
_entity.type
_entity.pdbx_description
1 polymer ?
#
loop_
_entity_poly.entity_id
_entity_poly.type
_entity_poly.pdbx_seq_one_letter_code
_entity_poly.pdbx_strand_id
1 'polypeptide(L)'
;MEKTLEILEAIGKRWQALVSIVCLAMFFVGLIGLVNLAVAESKKGTLPVLTTVKLEEKQYFHQLELIFEGRPRFSMQKYKGMFYLKLRNIDNDSLPTAVGSTSLLSQLPTKVMKDKLGTLTSIVVDVDGDFRTEMSAYEKPGAPFRIVIEFYSIEGAEVAVSPASDKGAASVNKKKVLKGNKKTAKARDFWEQEQESSGKVKKTRKKKVVKAVKKTIVKKSRTAKVKKVEKIERVTSREKSVGVAAFNDGWRWKYRKKVVSAIRDTETGIYREALRALGEKLGLEDAAEPVQLIAELTTLVADYETGEENGKAEVLKGIIPFFQGNGDVEVMDALLRKYAYTGFTRLGRFVEGAYYEQKGFIPEALAHYNMTVVGREDEDIPEPFTNVIIAEANFRMGMAYFMEYKMEEASNHFKRASLQGSRSARKWLANTLLVKGLTKDARRIYSEVEPDDPVTMMSLADISVLNGDYDTARDYYDALSEEFSGDALVSAYFMIRIADTYQIEGRIDDANRRYNIARDNLGGDGRAMASLALAEILIDSDDHEAYRDALRYYGTVAEGNYIGTEEAYLMSARLHMQLGNNSTAIALLGKMGRLFPLGELRLDADRARGEITLKWLDKLAYIGDDEGFVKVFLTYEPYIPFGKKSGAYIQAGRAFLKLGFTTDAVKVLNSLVKMGESEHLEEAMIMLVKGYLAQEDIESADRLMMFFKATFPKTKFKKRYAKLQTEINYRKGQYKKVVETREVKRRADWNNSEDMMVVASSFFRLNNYKKAEERYRRAAELLAEAQQNKKLADACMGVAESSFMQGKYKESIKFYRCAAELSKTKDKDGSSIDVSWATYRLAESNFRIGKSFEGTEALESLKQTDRKMAEWGKYLFAENGK
;
A
#
# COMPACT_ATOMS: atom_id res chain seq x y z
N MET A 1 30.16 -44.54 35.41
CA MET A 1 29.69 -43.22 34.95
C MET A 1 29.20 -43.28 33.51
N GLU A 2 29.99 -43.75 32.53
CA GLU A 2 29.54 -43.85 31.13
C GLU A 2 28.27 -44.71 30.94
N LYS A 3 28.23 -45.92 31.50
CA LYS A 3 27.00 -46.75 31.51
C LYS A 3 25.81 -46.08 32.20
N THR A 4 26.06 -45.21 33.17
CA THR A 4 25.02 -44.47 33.89
C THR A 4 24.49 -43.32 33.03
N LEU A 5 25.37 -42.71 32.21
CA LEU A 5 25.03 -41.69 31.23
C LEU A 5 24.18 -42.27 30.10
N GLU A 6 24.55 -43.45 29.57
CA GLU A 6 23.77 -44.16 28.54
C GLU A 6 22.35 -44.51 29.02
N ILE A 7 22.21 -44.95 30.28
CA ILE A 7 20.90 -45.25 30.87
C ILE A 7 20.08 -43.97 31.07
N LEU A 8 20.69 -42.87 31.52
CA LEU A 8 20.01 -41.58 31.68
C LEU A 8 19.57 -41.00 30.32
N GLU A 9 20.38 -41.16 29.27
CA GLU A 9 20.03 -40.74 27.92
C GLU A 9 18.89 -41.57 27.34
N ALA A 10 18.88 -42.88 27.59
CA ALA A 10 17.78 -43.77 27.22
C ALA A 10 16.47 -43.45 27.98
N ILE A 11 16.56 -43.11 29.27
CA ILE A 11 15.42 -42.65 30.08
C ILE A 11 14.92 -41.29 29.56
N GLY A 12 15.81 -40.36 29.22
CA GLY A 12 15.46 -39.06 28.63
C GLY A 12 14.69 -39.20 27.30
N LYS A 13 15.17 -40.07 26.39
CA LYS A 13 14.50 -40.36 25.12
C LYS A 13 13.12 -41.01 25.33
N ARG A 14 13.00 -41.95 26.28
CA ARG A 14 11.71 -42.57 26.62
C ARG A 14 10.74 -41.59 27.29
N TRP A 15 11.24 -40.68 28.13
CA TRP A 15 10.42 -39.66 28.78
C TRP A 15 9.90 -38.63 27.76
N GLN A 16 10.73 -38.18 26.82
CA GLN A 16 10.30 -37.30 25.73
C GLN A 16 9.26 -37.96 24.81
N ALA A 17 9.39 -39.25 24.51
CA ALA A 17 8.38 -40.00 23.76
C ALA A 17 7.04 -40.06 24.52
N LEU A 18 7.08 -40.29 25.84
CA LEU A 18 5.90 -40.34 26.69
C LEU A 18 5.22 -38.97 26.80
N VAL A 19 5.98 -37.89 26.94
CA VAL A 19 5.48 -36.50 26.92
C VAL A 19 4.84 -36.18 25.57
N SER A 20 5.44 -36.60 24.45
CA SER A 20 4.89 -36.39 23.11
C SER A 20 3.57 -37.14 22.92
N ILE A 21 3.46 -38.38 23.40
CA ILE A 21 2.22 -39.17 23.37
C ILE A 21 1.12 -38.53 24.22
N VAL A 22 1.46 -38.02 25.41
CA VAL A 22 0.51 -37.32 26.30
C VAL A 22 0.04 -35.99 25.69
N CYS A 23 0.94 -35.21 25.08
CA CYS A 23 0.57 -33.99 24.35
C CYS A 23 -0.34 -34.29 23.15
N LEU A 24 -0.06 -35.38 22.42
CA LEU A 24 -0.91 -35.83 21.31
C LEU A 24 -2.30 -36.25 21.82
N ALA A 25 -2.37 -37.00 22.92
CA ALA A 25 -3.63 -37.43 23.52
C ALA A 25 -4.47 -36.24 24.03
N MET A 26 -3.83 -35.25 24.67
CA MET A 26 -4.52 -34.02 25.10
C MET A 26 -5.01 -33.18 23.92
N PHE A 27 -4.25 -33.12 22.81
CA PHE A 27 -4.70 -32.52 21.56
C PHE A 27 -5.96 -33.22 21.02
N PHE A 28 -6.01 -34.55 21.04
CA PHE A 28 -7.19 -35.31 20.60
C PHE A 28 -8.42 -35.09 21.48
N VAL A 29 -8.26 -35.01 22.81
CA VAL A 29 -9.37 -34.71 23.72
C VAL A 29 -9.91 -33.29 23.48
N GLY A 30 -9.03 -32.32 23.24
CA GLY A 30 -9.41 -30.95 22.88
C GLY A 30 -10.11 -30.86 21.52
N LEU A 31 -9.63 -31.60 20.52
CA LEU A 31 -10.23 -31.67 19.18
C LEU A 31 -11.63 -32.31 19.22
N ILE A 32 -11.79 -33.42 19.96
CA ILE A 32 -13.09 -34.08 20.16
C ILE A 32 -14.05 -33.16 20.93
N GLY A 33 -13.56 -32.43 21.94
CA GLY A 33 -14.33 -31.42 22.66
C GLY A 33 -14.82 -30.29 21.75
N LEU A 34 -13.95 -29.76 20.87
CA LEU A 34 -14.28 -28.72 19.89
C LEU A 34 -15.29 -29.20 18.83
N VAL A 35 -15.15 -30.45 18.36
CA VAL A 35 -16.10 -31.06 17.42
C VAL A 35 -17.47 -31.26 18.09
N ASN A 36 -17.51 -31.72 19.35
CA ASN A 36 -18.75 -31.90 20.09
C ASN A 36 -19.41 -30.56 20.45
N LEU A 37 -18.64 -29.52 20.77
CA LEU A 37 -19.15 -28.16 21.05
C LEU A 37 -19.73 -27.51 19.78
N ALA A 38 -19.07 -27.67 18.63
CA ALA A 38 -19.57 -27.21 17.33
C ALA A 38 -20.84 -27.95 16.88
N VAL A 39 -21.01 -29.21 17.29
CA VAL A 39 -22.24 -30.01 17.08
C VAL A 39 -23.38 -29.54 18.00
N ALA A 40 -23.09 -29.10 19.23
CA ALA A 40 -24.10 -28.67 20.20
C ALA A 40 -24.72 -27.29 19.89
N GLU A 41 -23.98 -26.37 19.27
CA GLU A 41 -24.47 -25.00 18.98
C GLU A 41 -25.31 -24.86 17.68
N SER A 42 -25.40 -25.91 16.84
CA SER A 42 -25.96 -25.80 15.48
C SER A 42 -27.25 -26.60 15.28
N LYS A 43 -28.39 -26.06 15.73
CA LYS A 43 -29.73 -26.68 15.53
C LYS A 43 -30.40 -26.42 14.17
N LYS A 44 -29.75 -25.88 13.13
CA LYS A 44 -30.45 -25.48 11.87
C LYS A 44 -29.73 -25.70 10.53
N GLY A 45 -28.90 -26.73 10.35
CA GLY A 45 -28.40 -27.09 9.01
C GLY A 45 -27.64 -28.42 8.96
N THR A 46 -27.72 -29.10 7.81
CA THR A 46 -27.01 -30.36 7.52
C THR A 46 -25.51 -30.11 7.40
N LEU A 47 -24.74 -30.43 8.44
CA LEU A 47 -23.28 -30.37 8.45
C LEU A 47 -22.65 -31.58 7.73
N PRO A 48 -21.41 -31.46 7.23
CA PRO A 48 -20.65 -32.59 6.75
C PRO A 48 -20.37 -33.58 7.88
N VAL A 49 -20.57 -34.87 7.64
CA VAL A 49 -20.32 -35.94 8.61
C VAL A 49 -18.89 -36.43 8.41
N LEU A 50 -18.07 -36.41 9.47
CA LEU A 50 -16.78 -37.08 9.47
C LEU A 50 -17.03 -38.58 9.46
N THR A 51 -16.80 -39.25 8.34
CA THR A 51 -17.11 -40.67 8.16
C THR A 51 -15.91 -41.56 8.44
N THR A 52 -14.69 -41.06 8.28
CA THR A 52 -13.47 -41.86 8.50
C THR A 52 -12.32 -41.02 9.03
N VAL A 53 -11.63 -41.58 10.02
CA VAL A 53 -10.34 -41.10 10.52
C VAL A 53 -9.34 -42.23 10.36
N LYS A 54 -8.30 -42.01 9.55
CA LYS A 54 -7.22 -42.98 9.36
C LYS A 54 -5.89 -42.36 9.77
N LEU A 55 -5.20 -42.97 10.73
CA LEU A 55 -3.84 -42.59 11.10
C LEU A 55 -2.89 -43.66 10.59
N GLU A 56 -1.96 -43.28 9.72
CA GLU A 56 -0.89 -44.15 9.24
C GLU A 56 0.46 -43.62 9.70
N GLU A 57 1.25 -44.48 10.33
CA GLU A 57 2.66 -44.21 10.59
C GLU A 57 3.45 -44.50 9.31
N LYS A 58 4.07 -43.45 8.75
CA LYS A 58 5.00 -43.57 7.63
C LYS A 58 6.41 -43.42 8.18
N GLN A 59 7.38 -43.95 7.46
CA GLN A 59 8.79 -44.05 7.89
C GLN A 59 9.40 -42.71 8.37
N TYR A 60 8.85 -41.56 7.98
CA TYR A 60 9.38 -40.23 8.30
C TYR A 60 8.34 -39.22 8.82
N PHE A 61 7.08 -39.61 8.92
CA PHE A 61 5.98 -38.74 9.36
C PHE A 61 4.74 -39.55 9.75
N HIS A 62 3.87 -38.97 10.56
CA HIS A 62 2.53 -39.52 10.76
C HIS A 62 1.57 -38.87 9.77
N GLN A 63 0.69 -39.65 9.15
CA GLN A 63 -0.31 -39.17 8.21
C GLN A 63 -1.70 -39.36 8.80
N LEU A 64 -2.42 -38.27 9.06
CA LEU A 64 -3.81 -38.28 9.46
C LEU A 64 -4.69 -37.94 8.26
N GLU A 65 -5.61 -38.84 7.95
CA GLU A 65 -6.58 -38.69 6.89
C GLU A 65 -7.99 -38.56 7.48
N LEU A 66 -8.68 -37.48 7.11
CA LEU A 66 -10.04 -37.18 7.52
C LEU A 66 -10.92 -37.15 6.27
N ILE A 67 -11.94 -38.01 6.23
CA ILE A 67 -12.90 -38.07 5.13
C ILE A 67 -14.25 -37.56 5.61
N PHE A 68 -14.81 -36.61 4.88
CA PHE A 68 -16.09 -35.98 5.22
C PHE A 68 -17.10 -36.14 4.07
N GLU A 69 -18.34 -36.44 4.42
CA GLU A 69 -19.49 -36.43 3.49
C GLU A 69 -20.32 -35.16 3.69
N GLY A 70 -20.37 -34.26 2.70
CA GLY A 70 -21.18 -33.03 2.74
C GLY A 70 -20.38 -31.75 2.42
N ARG A 71 -21.06 -30.59 2.31
CA ARG A 71 -20.40 -29.29 2.02
C ARG A 71 -19.86 -28.66 3.30
N PRO A 72 -18.55 -28.48 3.46
CA PRO A 72 -18.02 -27.82 4.65
C PRO A 72 -18.06 -26.29 4.53
N ARG A 73 -18.37 -25.65 5.65
CA ARG A 73 -17.90 -24.30 5.98
C ARG A 73 -17.11 -24.42 7.28
N PHE A 74 -15.82 -24.11 7.25
CA PHE A 74 -14.98 -24.12 8.43
C PHE A 74 -14.59 -22.71 8.83
N SER A 75 -14.55 -22.46 10.14
CA SER A 75 -13.88 -21.33 10.78
C SER A 75 -13.11 -21.90 11.96
N MET A 76 -11.77 -21.87 11.93
CA MET A 76 -10.94 -22.23 13.10
C MET A 76 -10.71 -21.00 13.98
N GLN A 77 -10.70 -21.19 15.30
CA GLN A 77 -10.30 -20.19 16.29
C GLN A 77 -8.93 -20.54 16.91
N LYS A 78 -8.28 -19.48 17.42
CA LYS A 78 -6.87 -19.35 17.84
C LYS A 78 -6.24 -20.58 18.49
N TYR A 79 -5.00 -20.88 18.09
CA TYR A 79 -4.13 -21.82 18.81
C TYR A 79 -2.66 -21.41 18.68
N LYS A 80 -1.83 -21.75 19.67
CA LYS A 80 -0.41 -21.42 19.74
C LYS A 80 0.42 -22.70 19.88
N GLY A 81 1.24 -23.04 18.88
CA GLY A 81 2.16 -24.20 18.86
C GLY A 81 2.87 -24.38 17.51
N MET A 82 4.10 -24.93 17.50
CA MET A 82 4.94 -25.09 16.29
C MET A 82 4.74 -26.45 15.62
N PHE A 83 4.20 -26.48 14.39
CA PHE A 83 4.11 -27.69 13.55
C PHE A 83 4.15 -27.34 12.06
N TYR A 84 4.68 -28.26 11.23
CA TYR A 84 4.60 -28.16 9.77
C TYR A 84 3.30 -28.79 9.28
N LEU A 85 2.46 -28.03 8.57
CA LEU A 85 1.19 -28.50 7.99
C LEU A 85 1.27 -28.52 6.47
N LYS A 86 1.08 -29.68 5.85
CA LYS A 86 0.97 -29.83 4.40
C LYS A 86 -0.39 -30.42 4.03
N LEU A 87 -1.20 -29.62 3.33
CA LEU A 87 -2.52 -30.03 2.83
C LEU A 87 -2.42 -30.35 1.33
N ARG A 88 -2.90 -31.53 0.92
CA ARG A 88 -3.04 -31.90 -0.50
C ARG A 88 -4.48 -32.25 -0.83
N ASN A 89 -4.92 -31.82 -2.02
CA ASN A 89 -6.10 -32.37 -2.69
C ASN A 89 -5.59 -33.26 -3.85
N ILE A 90 -6.03 -34.52 -3.92
CA ILE A 90 -5.55 -35.51 -4.89
C ILE A 90 -6.76 -36.10 -5.60
N ASP A 91 -6.98 -35.67 -6.85
CA ASP A 91 -7.67 -36.44 -7.87
C ASP A 91 -7.23 -35.92 -9.24
N ASN A 92 -6.29 -36.63 -9.90
CA ASN A 92 -6.14 -36.68 -11.35
C ASN A 92 -4.96 -37.59 -11.74
N ASP A 93 -5.26 -38.87 -12.01
CA ASP A 93 -4.35 -39.78 -12.70
C ASP A 93 -4.74 -39.85 -14.19
N SER A 94 -4.00 -39.14 -15.07
CA SER A 94 -3.70 -39.58 -16.45
C SER A 94 -2.87 -38.58 -17.29
N LEU A 95 -1.71 -39.07 -17.78
CA LEU A 95 -0.99 -38.73 -19.05
C LEU A 95 -0.02 -37.51 -19.09
N PRO A 96 1.00 -37.46 -20.01
CA PRO A 96 2.38 -37.90 -19.74
C PRO A 96 3.48 -36.82 -20.02
N THR A 97 4.73 -37.23 -19.79
CA THR A 97 6.04 -36.53 -19.85
C THR A 97 6.37 -35.70 -21.11
N ALA A 98 6.95 -34.50 -20.90
CA ALA A 98 7.98 -33.92 -21.79
C ALA A 98 8.90 -32.90 -21.06
N VAL A 99 10.15 -32.87 -21.50
CA VAL A 99 11.39 -32.31 -20.93
C VAL A 99 11.67 -30.87 -21.42
N GLY A 100 12.32 -30.01 -20.61
CA GLY A 100 13.01 -28.80 -21.13
C GLY A 100 13.25 -27.63 -20.15
N SER A 101 14.38 -27.69 -19.43
CA SER A 101 15.32 -26.64 -18.96
C SER A 101 14.91 -25.28 -18.34
N THR A 102 15.38 -25.10 -17.09
CA THR A 102 16.10 -23.96 -16.44
C THR A 102 15.49 -22.57 -16.28
N SER A 103 15.25 -22.16 -15.02
CA SER A 103 15.98 -21.04 -14.36
C SER A 103 15.69 -20.97 -12.85
N LEU A 104 16.70 -20.53 -12.09
CA LEU A 104 16.76 -20.41 -10.63
C LEU A 104 15.77 -19.39 -10.03
N LEU A 105 15.31 -19.64 -8.79
CA LEU A 105 15.17 -18.63 -7.71
C LEU A 105 14.83 -19.28 -6.34
N SER A 106 15.78 -19.18 -5.40
CA SER A 106 15.64 -19.15 -3.92
C SER A 106 14.92 -17.84 -3.50
N GLN A 107 14.17 -17.62 -2.40
CA GLN A 107 13.97 -18.22 -1.07
C GLN A 107 12.61 -17.67 -0.47
N LEU A 108 12.08 -18.31 0.59
CA LEU A 108 10.70 -18.32 1.18
C LEU A 108 10.36 -17.22 2.25
N PRO A 109 9.15 -17.18 2.89
CA PRO A 109 7.94 -18.02 2.71
C PRO A 109 6.62 -17.25 2.49
N THR A 110 6.08 -17.39 1.29
CA THR A 110 4.75 -17.99 1.06
C THR A 110 4.77 -18.44 -0.38
N LYS A 111 4.93 -19.76 -0.62
CA LYS A 111 4.96 -20.30 -1.97
C LYS A 111 3.59 -20.86 -2.30
N VAL A 112 2.78 -20.06 -2.98
CA VAL A 112 1.55 -20.53 -3.62
C VAL A 112 1.95 -21.17 -4.94
N MET A 113 1.87 -22.50 -5.04
CA MET A 113 2.01 -23.19 -6.32
C MET A 113 0.62 -23.47 -6.90
N LYS A 114 0.38 -22.97 -8.11
CA LYS A 114 -0.79 -23.30 -8.93
C LYS A 114 -0.33 -24.08 -10.15
N ASP A 115 -1.15 -25.02 -10.61
CA ASP A 115 -0.94 -25.65 -11.91
C ASP A 115 -1.25 -24.68 -13.07
N LYS A 116 -1.08 -25.13 -14.31
CA LYS A 116 -1.37 -24.33 -15.52
C LYS A 116 -2.87 -23.99 -15.70
N LEU A 117 -3.77 -24.54 -14.87
CA LEU A 117 -5.21 -24.31 -14.89
C LEU A 117 -5.70 -23.43 -13.73
N GLY A 118 -4.80 -23.04 -12.82
CA GLY A 118 -5.10 -22.15 -11.70
C GLY A 118 -5.61 -22.84 -10.44
N THR A 119 -5.52 -24.17 -10.37
CA THR A 119 -5.94 -24.97 -9.21
C THR A 119 -4.88 -24.92 -8.11
N LEU A 120 -5.31 -24.68 -6.87
CA LEU A 120 -4.44 -24.55 -5.70
C LEU A 120 -4.04 -25.96 -5.21
N THR A 121 -2.78 -26.36 -5.38
CA THR A 121 -2.37 -27.75 -5.11
C THR A 121 -1.62 -27.94 -3.80
N SER A 122 -1.09 -26.87 -3.18
CA SER A 122 -0.48 -26.92 -1.85
C SER A 122 -0.42 -25.54 -1.19
N ILE A 123 -0.55 -25.52 0.13
CA ILE A 123 -0.19 -24.38 0.98
C ILE A 123 0.88 -24.88 1.95
N VAL A 124 2.01 -24.18 2.01
CA VAL A 124 3.04 -24.37 3.04
C VAL A 124 3.04 -23.10 3.87
N VAL A 125 2.70 -23.23 5.16
CA VAL A 125 2.67 -22.11 6.11
C VAL A 125 3.78 -22.33 7.13
N ASP A 126 4.61 -21.31 7.30
CA ASP A 126 5.51 -21.17 8.43
C ASP A 126 4.80 -20.24 9.42
N VAL A 127 4.50 -20.70 10.63
CA VAL A 127 3.59 -19.99 11.55
C VAL A 127 4.35 -19.50 12.76
N ASP A 128 4.71 -18.22 12.74
CA ASP A 128 4.78 -17.37 13.93
C ASP A 128 3.70 -16.28 13.79
N GLY A 129 2.55 -16.47 14.46
CA GLY A 129 1.49 -15.45 14.58
C GLY A 129 0.05 -15.94 14.36
N ASP A 130 -0.90 -15.18 14.93
CA ASP A 130 -2.35 -15.41 14.84
C ASP A 130 -2.85 -15.31 13.38
N PHE A 131 -3.52 -16.36 12.88
CA PHE A 131 -4.13 -16.39 11.54
C PHE A 131 -5.61 -16.76 11.57
N ARG A 132 -6.39 -16.17 10.65
CA ARG A 132 -7.76 -16.56 10.35
C ARG A 132 -7.89 -16.73 8.84
N THR A 133 -8.30 -17.91 8.39
CA THR A 133 -8.47 -18.25 6.98
C THR A 133 -9.86 -18.82 6.74
N GLU A 134 -10.61 -18.23 5.80
CA GLU A 134 -11.86 -18.80 5.28
C GLU A 134 -11.57 -19.48 3.94
N MET A 135 -11.95 -20.75 3.80
CA MET A 135 -11.89 -21.48 2.53
C MET A 135 -13.30 -21.92 2.11
N SER A 136 -13.69 -21.59 0.89
CA SER A 136 -14.88 -22.12 0.22
C SER A 136 -14.45 -22.91 -1.01
N ALA A 137 -14.69 -24.22 -1.02
CA ALA A 137 -14.52 -25.06 -2.20
C ALA A 137 -15.84 -25.16 -2.98
N TYR A 138 -15.80 -24.96 -4.29
CA TYR A 138 -16.97 -25.07 -5.18
C TYR A 138 -16.90 -26.39 -5.97
N GLU A 139 -17.55 -27.44 -5.48
CA GLU A 139 -17.81 -28.65 -6.27
C GLU A 139 -19.24 -29.20 -6.07
N LYS A 140 -19.63 -30.12 -6.96
CA LYS A 140 -20.97 -30.69 -7.08
C LYS A 140 -21.42 -31.34 -5.75
N PRO A 141 -22.70 -31.20 -5.36
CA PRO A 141 -23.21 -31.84 -4.14
C PRO A 141 -23.13 -33.37 -4.24
N GLY A 142 -22.48 -34.02 -3.26
CA GLY A 142 -22.48 -35.48 -3.08
C GLY A 142 -21.12 -36.18 -3.15
N ALA A 143 -20.03 -35.51 -3.50
CA ALA A 143 -18.68 -36.12 -3.46
C ALA A 143 -18.06 -35.99 -2.06
N PRO A 144 -17.49 -37.06 -1.48
CA PRO A 144 -16.72 -36.97 -0.24
C PRO A 144 -15.44 -36.16 -0.50
N PHE A 145 -15.06 -35.30 0.44
CA PHE A 145 -13.80 -34.56 0.34
C PHE A 145 -12.81 -35.09 1.39
N ARG A 146 -11.54 -35.20 0.98
CA ARG A 146 -10.47 -35.83 1.74
C ARG A 146 -9.49 -34.76 2.21
N ILE A 147 -9.22 -34.70 3.51
CA ILE A 147 -8.15 -33.88 4.09
C ILE A 147 -7.04 -34.82 4.55
N VAL A 148 -5.83 -34.62 4.04
CA VAL A 148 -4.62 -35.32 4.48
C VAL A 148 -3.72 -34.33 5.22
N ILE A 149 -3.31 -34.69 6.43
CA ILE A 149 -2.40 -33.93 7.30
C ILE A 149 -1.16 -34.79 7.54
N GLU A 150 0.02 -34.29 7.15
CA GLU A 150 1.32 -34.96 7.33
C GLU A 150 2.08 -34.27 8.48
N PHE A 151 2.54 -35.02 9.50
CA PHE A 151 3.29 -34.54 10.67
C PHE A 151 4.74 -35.02 10.63
N TYR A 152 5.70 -34.11 10.43
CA TYR A 152 7.13 -34.44 10.34
C TYR A 152 7.86 -34.24 11.68
N SER A 153 8.78 -35.16 12.00
CA SER A 153 9.76 -34.99 13.11
C SER A 153 10.94 -34.12 12.65
N ILE A 154 11.42 -33.20 13.50
CA ILE A 154 12.42 -32.18 13.15
C ILE A 154 13.87 -32.73 13.12
N GLU A 155 14.12 -33.93 13.63
CA GLU A 155 15.46 -34.52 13.62
C GLU A 155 15.70 -35.37 12.35
N GLY A 156 16.30 -34.79 11.32
CA GLY A 156 16.73 -35.55 10.14
C GLY A 156 17.13 -34.77 8.87
N ALA A 157 17.13 -33.44 8.88
CA ALA A 157 17.50 -32.65 7.70
C ALA A 157 18.96 -32.15 7.76
N GLU A 158 19.93 -33.04 7.57
CA GLU A 158 21.30 -32.64 7.24
C GLU A 158 21.42 -32.41 5.72
N VAL A 159 21.60 -31.15 5.32
CA VAL A 159 21.93 -30.77 3.94
C VAL A 159 23.45 -30.86 3.77
N ALA A 160 23.90 -31.82 2.97
CA ALA A 160 25.31 -31.98 2.60
C ALA A 160 25.82 -30.73 1.84
N VAL A 161 26.77 -30.01 2.42
CA VAL A 161 27.57 -28.97 1.76
C VAL A 161 28.98 -29.52 1.56
N SER A 162 29.41 -29.67 0.31
CA SER A 162 30.80 -30.02 -0.03
C SER A 162 31.70 -28.77 0.08
N PRO A 163 32.94 -28.88 0.59
CA PRO A 163 33.84 -27.74 0.73
C PRO A 163 34.55 -27.42 -0.59
N ALA A 164 34.60 -26.13 -0.94
CA ALA A 164 35.40 -25.62 -2.05
C ALA A 164 36.82 -25.24 -1.58
N SER A 165 37.78 -25.52 -2.44
CA SER A 165 39.22 -25.46 -2.23
C SER A 165 39.80 -24.07 -1.93
N ASP A 166 40.69 -24.03 -0.95
CA ASP A 166 41.60 -22.92 -0.65
C ASP A 166 42.54 -22.59 -1.81
N LYS A 167 42.62 -21.30 -2.18
CA LYS A 167 43.82 -20.70 -2.76
C LYS A 167 44.15 -19.39 -2.06
N GLY A 168 45.37 -19.35 -1.53
CA GLY A 168 45.89 -18.39 -0.58
C GLY A 168 45.97 -16.94 -1.06
N ALA A 169 45.81 -16.04 -0.08
CA ALA A 169 46.22 -14.66 -0.15
C ALA A 169 47.42 -14.46 0.80
N ALA A 170 48.61 -14.29 0.22
CA ALA A 170 49.75 -13.70 0.91
C ALA A 170 49.86 -12.25 0.43
N SER A 171 49.76 -11.28 1.34
CA SER A 171 50.14 -9.89 1.05
C SER A 171 51.17 -9.41 2.07
N VAL A 172 52.38 -9.16 1.55
CA VAL A 172 53.48 -8.51 2.23
C VAL A 172 53.49 -7.05 1.79
N ASN A 173 53.42 -6.15 2.77
CA ASN A 173 53.61 -4.71 2.63
C ASN A 173 55.03 -4.37 2.14
N LYS A 174 55.17 -3.63 1.04
CA LYS A 174 56.28 -2.69 0.85
C LYS A 174 55.87 -1.45 0.03
N LYS A 175 56.07 -0.30 0.67
CA LYS A 175 56.14 1.04 0.08
C LYS A 175 57.14 1.08 -1.08
N LYS A 176 56.81 1.79 -2.16
CA LYS A 176 57.81 2.55 -2.93
C LYS A 176 57.19 3.77 -3.62
N VAL A 177 57.82 4.90 -3.34
CA VAL A 177 57.69 6.20 -4.00
C VAL A 177 58.31 6.11 -5.40
N LEU A 178 57.70 6.74 -6.41
CA LEU A 178 58.42 7.37 -7.52
C LEU A 178 57.54 8.36 -8.31
N LYS A 179 58.11 9.54 -8.56
CA LYS A 179 57.65 10.66 -9.38
C LYS A 179 57.58 10.29 -10.88
N GLY A 180 56.72 10.96 -11.65
CA GLY A 180 57.01 11.17 -13.08
C GLY A 180 55.83 11.48 -14.03
N ASN A 181 55.69 12.76 -14.38
CA ASN A 181 55.39 13.35 -15.70
C ASN A 181 54.10 13.06 -16.52
N LYS A 182 53.30 14.14 -16.65
CA LYS A 182 52.87 14.90 -17.85
C LYS A 182 52.54 14.18 -19.20
N LYS A 183 51.43 14.69 -19.80
CA LYS A 183 50.89 14.59 -21.20
C LYS A 183 50.03 13.34 -21.43
N THR A 184 48.82 13.36 -22.02
CA THR A 184 48.16 14.27 -22.98
C THR A 184 46.65 13.95 -23.08
N ALA A 185 45.86 15.01 -23.30
CA ALA A 185 44.55 15.15 -23.97
C ALA A 185 43.78 13.92 -24.52
N LYS A 186 42.46 13.83 -24.22
CA LYS A 186 41.32 14.22 -25.10
C LYS A 186 39.98 13.57 -24.66
N ALA A 187 38.93 14.40 -24.67
CA ALA A 187 37.49 14.10 -24.79
C ALA A 187 36.84 13.39 -23.57
N ARG A 188 35.65 13.78 -23.08
CA ARG A 188 34.48 14.31 -23.78
C ARG A 188 33.47 14.83 -22.73
N ASP A 189 33.37 16.14 -22.57
CA ASP A 189 32.19 16.81 -21.98
C ASP A 189 31.29 17.23 -23.13
N PHE A 190 30.04 16.75 -23.12
CA PHE A 190 29.05 17.08 -24.14
C PHE A 190 27.65 17.01 -23.53
N TRP A 191 27.28 17.97 -22.70
CA TRP A 191 25.88 18.31 -22.36
C TRP A 191 25.85 19.67 -21.66
N GLU A 192 25.84 20.77 -22.44
CA GLU A 192 25.28 22.09 -22.07
C GLU A 192 25.58 23.09 -23.21
N GLN A 193 24.76 23.10 -24.26
CA GLN A 193 24.61 24.26 -25.17
C GLN A 193 23.48 24.01 -26.18
N GLU A 194 22.23 24.28 -25.79
CA GLU A 194 21.16 24.57 -26.78
C GLU A 194 19.94 25.30 -26.19
N GLN A 195 20.16 26.45 -25.53
CA GLN A 195 19.08 27.39 -25.17
C GLN A 195 19.39 28.87 -25.44
N GLU A 196 20.23 29.18 -26.43
CA GLU A 196 20.36 30.54 -26.94
C GLU A 196 20.43 30.57 -28.47
N SER A 197 19.27 30.52 -29.14
CA SER A 197 19.13 31.14 -30.46
C SER A 197 17.66 31.47 -30.78
N SER A 198 17.26 32.72 -30.53
CA SER A 198 16.45 33.50 -31.48
C SER A 198 16.22 34.91 -30.95
N GLY A 199 17.20 35.80 -31.21
CA GLY A 199 17.08 37.21 -30.91
C GLY A 199 17.81 38.08 -31.93
N LYS A 200 17.01 38.78 -32.74
CA LYS A 200 17.30 39.99 -33.53
C LYS A 200 17.89 39.84 -34.95
N VAL A 201 17.10 40.20 -35.97
CA VAL A 201 17.52 41.12 -37.05
C VAL A 201 16.38 42.07 -37.45
N LYS A 202 16.78 43.28 -37.86
CA LYS A 202 16.10 44.58 -37.97
C LYS A 202 15.20 44.81 -39.21
N LYS A 203 14.32 45.82 -39.04
CA LYS A 203 13.59 46.70 -39.98
C LYS A 203 14.26 46.99 -41.35
N THR A 204 13.45 47.11 -42.43
CA THR A 204 13.19 48.39 -43.17
C THR A 204 12.19 48.30 -44.35
N ARG A 205 11.29 49.31 -44.40
CA ARG A 205 10.61 50.03 -45.53
C ARG A 205 9.88 49.25 -46.67
N LYS A 206 8.58 49.56 -46.87
CA LYS A 206 8.06 50.57 -47.85
C LYS A 206 6.52 50.79 -47.74
N LYS A 207 6.10 52.03 -48.01
CA LYS A 207 4.72 52.57 -48.10
C LYS A 207 4.08 52.33 -49.48
N LYS A 208 2.76 52.10 -49.55
CA LYS A 208 1.73 52.88 -50.32
C LYS A 208 0.36 52.17 -50.22
N VAL A 209 -0.68 52.83 -49.68
CA VAL A 209 -1.90 53.41 -50.36
C VAL A 209 -2.81 52.32 -50.96
N VAL A 210 -4.07 52.13 -50.52
CA VAL A 210 -5.30 52.77 -51.03
C VAL A 210 -6.48 52.68 -50.00
N LYS A 211 -7.38 53.67 -50.11
CA LYS A 211 -8.62 54.01 -49.35
C LYS A 211 -9.81 53.03 -49.49
N ALA A 212 -10.72 53.17 -48.50
CA ALA A 212 -12.19 52.99 -48.51
C ALA A 212 -12.73 51.54 -48.65
N VAL A 213 -13.70 51.08 -47.85
CA VAL A 213 -15.13 51.43 -47.91
C VAL A 213 -15.86 51.16 -46.57
N LYS A 214 -16.95 51.91 -46.39
CA LYS A 214 -17.92 52.13 -45.31
C LYS A 214 -18.68 50.90 -44.72
N LYS A 215 -19.14 51.12 -43.47
CA LYS A 215 -20.41 50.68 -42.80
C LYS A 215 -20.57 49.15 -42.60
N THR A 216 -20.85 48.67 -41.39
CA THR A 216 -22.18 48.78 -40.75
C THR A 216 -22.09 48.50 -39.23
N ILE A 217 -22.93 49.23 -38.48
CA ILE A 217 -23.17 49.17 -37.04
C ILE A 217 -23.85 47.84 -36.66
N VAL A 218 -23.55 47.27 -35.49
CA VAL A 218 -24.53 46.91 -34.42
C VAL A 218 -23.83 46.17 -33.26
N LYS A 219 -23.98 46.78 -32.09
CA LYS A 219 -23.93 46.28 -30.70
C LYS A 219 -23.67 44.77 -30.51
N LYS A 220 -22.63 44.44 -29.73
CA LYS A 220 -22.77 43.45 -28.65
C LYS A 220 -21.75 43.68 -27.53
N SER A 221 -22.31 43.54 -26.34
CA SER A 221 -21.82 43.84 -24.99
C SER A 221 -20.46 43.24 -24.64
N ARG A 222 -19.68 44.04 -23.92
CA ARG A 222 -18.54 43.63 -23.08
C ARG A 222 -18.98 42.56 -22.10
N THR A 223 -18.42 41.36 -22.21
CA THR A 223 -18.18 40.47 -21.07
C THR A 223 -16.69 40.13 -21.08
N ALA A 224 -15.92 40.87 -20.29
CA ALA A 224 -14.55 40.52 -19.99
C ALA A 224 -14.55 39.24 -19.16
N LYS A 225 -14.33 38.10 -19.82
CA LYS A 225 -13.90 36.87 -19.14
C LYS A 225 -12.48 37.12 -18.66
N VAL A 226 -12.36 37.52 -17.39
CA VAL A 226 -11.15 37.34 -16.60
C VAL A 226 -10.80 35.86 -16.69
N LYS A 227 -9.67 35.54 -17.34
CA LYS A 227 -9.05 34.21 -17.23
C LYS A 227 -8.63 34.05 -15.78
N LYS A 228 -9.50 33.42 -14.99
CA LYS A 228 -9.14 32.84 -13.70
C LYS A 228 -8.15 31.72 -14.03
N VAL A 229 -6.86 32.00 -13.88
CA VAL A 229 -5.85 30.96 -13.83
C VAL A 229 -6.18 30.19 -12.56
N GLU A 230 -6.68 28.96 -12.71
CA GLU A 230 -6.77 28.00 -11.62
C GLU A 230 -5.35 27.76 -11.11
N LYS A 231 -4.98 28.52 -10.08
CA LYS A 231 -3.88 28.18 -9.19
C LYS A 231 -4.29 26.82 -8.62
N ILE A 232 -3.54 25.78 -9.00
CA ILE A 232 -3.66 24.44 -8.45
C ILE A 232 -3.61 24.61 -6.93
N GLU A 233 -4.76 24.49 -6.27
CA GLU A 233 -4.86 24.32 -4.82
C GLU A 233 -4.13 23.01 -4.51
N ARG A 234 -2.82 23.14 -4.24
CA ARG A 234 -2.02 22.05 -3.71
C ARG A 234 -2.66 21.65 -2.39
N VAL A 235 -2.73 20.34 -2.20
CA VAL A 235 -3.17 19.66 -0.99
C VAL A 235 -2.35 20.15 0.21
N THR A 236 -2.82 21.23 0.82
CA THR A 236 -2.51 21.63 2.19
C THR A 236 -3.84 22.05 2.84
N SER A 237 -4.77 21.10 2.95
CA SER A 237 -5.95 21.23 3.82
C SER A 237 -5.57 21.23 5.33
N ARG A 238 -4.35 21.67 5.65
CA ARG A 238 -3.82 21.90 7.00
C ARG A 238 -4.14 23.32 7.49
N GLU A 239 -4.76 24.16 6.66
CA GLU A 239 -5.26 25.48 7.07
C GLU A 239 -6.56 25.34 7.88
N LYS A 240 -6.41 25.26 9.22
CA LYS A 240 -7.27 25.87 10.29
C LYS A 240 -7.37 25.08 11.61
N SER A 241 -6.81 23.87 11.72
CA SER A 241 -6.77 23.13 12.99
C SER A 241 -5.40 23.09 13.68
N VAL A 242 -4.42 23.83 13.14
CA VAL A 242 -2.98 23.76 13.51
C VAL A 242 -2.73 23.97 14.99
N GLY A 243 -3.56 24.76 15.70
CA GLY A 243 -3.29 25.09 17.10
C GLY A 243 -3.37 23.88 18.06
N VAL A 244 -4.46 23.12 18.05
CA VAL A 244 -4.73 22.08 19.07
C VAL A 244 -4.30 20.69 18.60
N ALA A 245 -4.37 20.41 17.30
CA ALA A 245 -3.98 19.11 16.74
C ALA A 245 -2.46 18.88 16.73
N ALA A 246 -1.64 19.95 16.71
CA ALA A 246 -0.18 19.81 16.65
C ALA A 246 0.43 19.15 17.90
N PHE A 247 -0.27 19.16 19.04
CA PHE A 247 0.27 18.63 20.31
C PHE A 247 -0.11 17.18 20.61
N ASN A 248 -1.22 16.70 20.03
CA ASN A 248 -1.80 15.39 20.37
C ASN A 248 -1.76 14.38 19.23
N ASP A 249 -1.03 14.69 18.15
CA ASP A 249 -0.87 13.80 16.99
C ASP A 249 0.59 13.37 16.79
N GLY A 250 0.77 12.24 16.09
CA GLY A 250 2.05 11.76 15.59
C GLY A 250 3.07 11.41 16.69
N TRP A 251 4.35 11.62 16.37
CA TRP A 251 5.47 11.30 17.26
C TRP A 251 5.53 12.16 18.52
N ARG A 252 5.18 13.46 18.47
CA ARG A 252 5.19 14.35 19.65
C ARG A 252 4.29 13.83 20.75
N TRP A 253 3.11 13.36 20.35
CA TRP A 253 2.19 12.74 21.27
C TRP A 253 2.80 11.51 21.93
N LYS A 254 3.37 10.57 21.15
CA LYS A 254 4.02 9.36 21.67
C LYS A 254 5.14 9.67 22.66
N TYR A 255 5.93 10.72 22.43
CA TYR A 255 6.94 11.17 23.38
C TYR A 255 6.35 11.79 24.64
N ARG A 256 5.28 12.60 24.51
CA ARG A 256 4.55 13.10 25.68
C ARG A 256 4.06 11.97 26.57
N LYS A 257 3.51 10.89 26.00
CA LYS A 257 3.12 9.67 26.75
C LYS A 257 4.27 9.14 27.59
N LYS A 258 5.42 8.97 26.93
CA LYS A 258 6.63 8.43 27.55
C LYS A 258 7.16 9.34 28.66
N VAL A 259 7.13 10.65 28.44
CA VAL A 259 7.56 11.68 29.41
C VAL A 259 6.63 11.72 30.61
N VAL A 260 5.31 11.71 30.40
CA VAL A 260 4.33 11.65 31.50
C VAL A 260 4.51 10.37 32.33
N SER A 261 4.79 9.24 31.70
CA SER A 261 5.12 8.00 32.42
C SER A 261 6.41 8.16 33.23
N ALA A 262 7.46 8.75 32.65
CA ALA A 262 8.75 8.94 33.32
C ALA A 262 8.63 9.88 34.54
N ILE A 263 7.93 11.01 34.40
CA ILE A 263 7.63 11.95 35.49
C ILE A 263 6.87 11.22 36.60
N ARG A 264 5.82 10.47 36.25
CA ARG A 264 5.04 9.71 37.24
C ARG A 264 5.93 8.73 38.00
N ASP A 265 6.80 8.00 37.31
CA ASP A 265 7.66 7.00 37.92
C ASP A 265 8.63 7.65 38.93
N THR A 266 9.10 8.88 38.67
CA THR A 266 9.90 9.67 39.63
C THR A 266 9.09 10.25 40.80
N GLU A 267 7.82 10.56 40.57
CA GLU A 267 6.91 11.11 41.58
C GLU A 267 6.23 10.03 42.45
N THR A 268 6.53 8.74 42.26
CA THR A 268 5.84 7.63 42.95
C THR A 268 6.12 7.53 44.45
N GLY A 269 5.68 8.53 45.20
CA GLY A 269 4.88 8.36 46.41
C GLY A 269 3.41 8.07 46.07
N ILE A 270 3.12 7.14 45.14
CA ILE A 270 1.74 6.64 44.89
C ILE A 270 1.11 6.15 46.19
N TYR A 271 1.93 5.49 47.01
CA TYR A 271 1.58 5.15 48.38
C TYR A 271 1.47 6.40 49.28
N ARG A 272 2.35 7.39 49.15
CA ARG A 272 2.42 8.56 50.03
C ARG A 272 1.17 9.43 50.02
N GLU A 273 0.52 9.66 48.88
CA GLU A 273 -0.72 10.46 48.84
C GLU A 273 -1.91 9.71 49.45
N ALA A 274 -2.05 8.41 49.17
CA ALA A 274 -3.07 7.60 49.79
C ALA A 274 -2.85 7.45 51.31
N LEU A 275 -1.59 7.27 51.73
CA LEU A 275 -1.15 7.27 53.12
C LEU A 275 -1.44 8.60 53.80
N ARG A 276 -1.18 9.73 53.12
CA ARG A 276 -1.46 11.07 53.63
C ARG A 276 -2.96 11.32 53.76
N ALA A 277 -3.76 10.93 52.78
CA ALA A 277 -5.21 11.08 52.82
C ALA A 277 -5.83 10.22 53.93
N LEU A 278 -5.27 9.03 54.16
CA LEU A 278 -5.64 8.16 55.28
C LEU A 278 -5.19 8.79 56.61
N GLY A 279 -3.96 9.30 56.68
CA GLY A 279 -3.39 9.95 57.87
C GLY A 279 -4.17 11.20 58.28
N GLU A 280 -4.42 12.13 57.37
CA GLU A 280 -5.21 13.34 57.61
C GLU A 280 -6.62 13.01 58.16
N LYS A 281 -7.21 11.89 57.73
CA LYS A 281 -8.54 11.46 58.17
C LYS A 281 -8.55 10.67 59.49
N LEU A 282 -7.42 10.07 59.85
CA LEU A 282 -7.18 9.50 61.17
C LEU A 282 -6.81 10.59 62.21
N GLY A 283 -6.80 11.87 61.82
CA GLY A 283 -6.47 13.00 62.69
C GLY A 283 -4.97 13.30 62.73
N LEU A 284 -4.21 12.77 61.77
CA LEU A 284 -2.75 12.79 61.74
C LEU A 284 -2.32 13.82 60.72
N GLU A 285 -2.47 15.07 61.12
CA GLU A 285 -2.24 16.23 60.25
C GLU A 285 -0.80 16.24 59.67
N ASP A 286 0.15 15.54 60.31
CA ASP A 286 1.56 15.45 59.90
C ASP A 286 2.08 14.02 59.57
N ALA A 287 1.24 12.97 59.54
CA ALA A 287 1.69 11.58 59.30
C ALA A 287 1.97 11.26 57.83
N ALA A 288 2.82 12.07 57.19
CA ALA A 288 3.29 11.84 55.82
C ALA A 288 4.28 10.66 55.72
N GLU A 289 4.79 10.15 56.85
CA GLU A 289 5.74 9.04 56.87
C GLU A 289 5.04 7.69 57.10
N PRO A 290 5.28 6.68 56.23
CA PRO A 290 4.70 5.34 56.36
C PRO A 290 4.86 4.72 57.76
N VAL A 291 5.96 5.03 58.45
CA VAL A 291 6.27 4.52 59.79
C VAL A 291 5.28 5.00 60.84
N GLN A 292 4.88 6.27 60.80
CA GLN A 292 3.92 6.85 61.74
C GLN A 292 2.55 6.24 61.52
N LEU A 293 2.10 6.16 60.27
CA LEU A 293 0.82 5.52 59.96
C LEU A 293 0.80 4.04 60.40
N ILE A 294 1.87 3.28 60.16
CA ILE A 294 1.97 1.89 60.62
C ILE A 294 1.84 1.81 62.15
N ALA A 295 2.51 2.68 62.90
CA ALA A 295 2.43 2.69 64.36
C ALA A 295 1.00 2.96 64.85
N GLU A 296 0.27 3.80 64.14
CA GLU A 296 -1.09 4.17 64.49
C GLU A 296 -2.12 3.13 64.09
N LEU A 297 -1.99 2.54 62.90
CA LEU A 297 -2.76 1.36 62.52
C LEU A 297 -2.51 0.22 63.52
N THR A 298 -1.29 0.08 64.03
CA THR A 298 -0.97 -0.91 65.07
C THR A 298 -1.65 -0.59 66.40
N THR A 299 -1.75 0.70 66.75
CA THR A 299 -2.47 1.15 67.95
C THR A 299 -3.97 0.88 67.84
N LEU A 300 -4.57 1.18 66.67
CA LEU A 300 -5.96 0.84 66.37
C LEU A 300 -6.23 -0.67 66.40
N VAL A 301 -5.28 -1.49 65.92
CA VAL A 301 -5.38 -2.95 66.04
C VAL A 301 -5.47 -3.36 67.50
N ALA A 302 -4.62 -2.83 68.39
CA ALA A 302 -4.64 -3.17 69.81
C ALA A 302 -5.96 -2.76 70.49
N ASP A 303 -6.51 -1.59 70.13
CA ASP A 303 -7.80 -1.14 70.65
C ASP A 303 -8.94 -2.10 70.23
N TYR A 304 -8.99 -2.51 68.96
CA TYR A 304 -10.03 -3.43 68.46
C TYR A 304 -9.86 -4.87 68.92
N GLU A 305 -8.64 -5.33 69.22
CA GLU A 305 -8.38 -6.67 69.78
C GLU A 305 -9.00 -6.85 71.17
N THR A 306 -9.11 -5.76 71.94
CA THR A 306 -9.66 -5.81 73.31
C THR A 306 -11.20 -5.69 73.36
N GLY A 307 -11.86 -5.41 72.23
CA GLY A 307 -13.31 -5.21 72.12
C GLY A 307 -14.06 -6.32 71.38
N GLU A 308 -15.38 -6.13 71.18
CA GLU A 308 -16.23 -7.04 70.39
C GLU A 308 -15.97 -6.97 68.86
N GLU A 309 -15.07 -6.08 68.42
CA GLU A 309 -14.80 -5.76 67.01
C GLU A 309 -13.54 -6.47 66.45
N ASN A 310 -13.22 -7.67 66.95
CA ASN A 310 -12.02 -8.42 66.56
C ASN A 310 -11.85 -8.60 65.03
N GLY A 311 -12.94 -8.64 64.26
CA GLY A 311 -12.88 -8.67 62.80
C GLY A 311 -12.16 -7.45 62.18
N LYS A 312 -12.31 -6.25 62.78
CA LYS A 312 -11.62 -5.03 62.34
C LYS A 312 -10.12 -5.13 62.57
N ALA A 313 -9.71 -5.63 63.74
CA ALA A 313 -8.31 -5.86 64.07
C ALA A 313 -7.64 -6.81 63.07
N GLU A 314 -8.30 -7.92 62.72
CA GLU A 314 -7.76 -8.88 61.76
C GLU A 314 -7.60 -8.31 60.35
N VAL A 315 -8.55 -7.52 59.85
CA VAL A 315 -8.42 -6.84 58.55
C VAL A 315 -7.28 -5.82 58.58
N LEU A 316 -7.15 -5.01 59.63
CA LEU A 316 -6.06 -4.04 59.79
C LEU A 316 -4.68 -4.71 59.86
N LYS A 317 -4.56 -5.85 60.56
CA LYS A 317 -3.33 -6.68 60.56
C LYS A 317 -2.97 -7.18 59.16
N GLY A 318 -3.96 -7.46 58.32
CA GLY A 318 -3.75 -7.78 56.90
C GLY A 318 -3.25 -6.58 56.10
N ILE A 319 -3.70 -5.36 56.42
CA ILE A 319 -3.36 -4.12 55.70
C ILE A 319 -1.94 -3.65 56.00
N ILE A 320 -1.52 -3.69 57.27
CA ILE A 320 -0.20 -3.18 57.72
C ILE A 320 0.98 -3.73 56.88
N PRO A 321 1.07 -5.04 56.56
CA PRO A 321 2.12 -5.59 55.71
C PRO A 321 2.27 -4.93 54.33
N PHE A 322 1.18 -4.49 53.71
CA PHE A 322 1.26 -3.80 52.42
C PHE A 322 2.02 -2.48 52.53
N PHE A 323 1.85 -1.76 53.65
CA PHE A 323 2.60 -0.53 53.93
C PHE A 323 4.07 -0.79 54.29
N GLN A 324 4.41 -2.00 54.73
CA GLN A 324 5.78 -2.45 54.97
C GLN A 324 6.45 -3.02 53.71
N GLY A 325 5.70 -3.17 52.61
CA GLY A 325 6.19 -3.77 51.36
C GLY A 325 6.27 -5.30 51.38
N ASN A 326 5.68 -5.96 52.39
CA ASN A 326 5.65 -7.42 52.54
C ASN A 326 4.22 -7.99 52.55
N GLY A 327 3.26 -7.25 52.01
CA GLY A 327 1.85 -7.66 51.91
C GLY A 327 1.61 -8.87 51.01
N ASP A 328 0.67 -9.72 51.44
CA ASP A 328 0.19 -10.89 50.70
C ASP A 328 -1.28 -10.70 50.32
N VAL A 329 -1.56 -10.67 49.02
CA VAL A 329 -2.90 -10.43 48.47
C VAL A 329 -3.85 -11.60 48.73
N GLU A 330 -3.35 -12.84 48.78
CA GLU A 330 -4.21 -14.00 49.06
C GLU A 330 -4.68 -13.98 50.51
N VAL A 331 -3.78 -13.61 51.43
CA VAL A 331 -4.10 -13.43 52.85
C VAL A 331 -5.07 -12.26 53.02
N MET A 332 -4.84 -11.13 52.35
CA MET A 332 -5.76 -9.99 52.39
C MET A 332 -7.15 -10.36 51.88
N ASP A 333 -7.27 -10.95 50.69
CA ASP A 333 -8.57 -11.29 50.11
C ASP A 333 -9.32 -12.31 50.98
N ALA A 334 -8.61 -13.27 51.58
CA ALA A 334 -9.21 -14.20 52.54
C ALA A 334 -9.75 -13.48 53.79
N LEU A 335 -9.01 -12.50 54.33
CA LEU A 335 -9.44 -11.70 55.47
C LEU A 335 -10.63 -10.81 55.11
N LEU A 336 -10.61 -10.14 53.96
CA LEU A 336 -11.71 -9.27 53.49
C LEU A 336 -13.00 -10.06 53.26
N ARG A 337 -12.91 -11.30 52.75
CA ARG A 337 -14.07 -12.18 52.59
C ARG A 337 -14.60 -12.72 53.92
N LYS A 338 -13.71 -13.06 54.85
CA LYS A 338 -14.07 -13.61 56.16
C LYS A 338 -14.68 -12.56 57.08
N TYR A 339 -14.19 -11.33 57.01
CA TYR A 339 -14.58 -10.20 57.85
C TYR A 339 -15.10 -9.04 56.99
N ALA A 340 -16.10 -9.32 56.15
CA ALA A 340 -16.84 -8.30 55.43
C ALA A 340 -17.60 -7.37 56.41
N TYR A 341 -17.94 -6.15 55.98
CA TYR A 341 -18.69 -5.17 56.79
C TYR A 341 -17.95 -4.72 58.06
N THR A 342 -16.62 -4.75 58.05
CA THR A 342 -15.80 -4.27 59.17
C THR A 342 -15.63 -2.76 59.17
N GLY A 343 -16.08 -2.07 58.13
CA GLY A 343 -15.75 -0.66 57.91
C GLY A 343 -14.33 -0.46 57.37
N PHE A 344 -13.57 -1.52 57.08
CA PHE A 344 -12.22 -1.46 56.50
C PHE A 344 -12.13 -2.23 55.17
N THR A 345 -13.24 -2.79 54.68
CA THR A 345 -13.23 -3.64 53.50
C THR A 345 -12.84 -2.85 52.25
N ARG A 346 -13.38 -1.64 52.07
CA ARG A 346 -13.00 -0.74 50.98
C ARG A 346 -11.53 -0.31 51.04
N LEU A 347 -11.00 -0.06 52.24
CA LEU A 347 -9.57 0.27 52.41
C LEU A 347 -8.68 -0.90 51.99
N GLY A 348 -9.02 -2.12 52.41
CA GLY A 348 -8.30 -3.32 51.98
C GLY A 348 -8.31 -3.50 50.46
N ARG A 349 -9.48 -3.38 49.82
CA ARG A 349 -9.60 -3.45 48.34
C ARG A 349 -8.80 -2.36 47.64
N PHE A 350 -8.79 -1.14 48.17
CA PHE A 350 -7.99 -0.06 47.63
C PHE A 350 -6.48 -0.37 47.70
N VAL A 351 -6.01 -0.90 48.84
CA VAL A 351 -4.61 -1.28 49.05
C VAL A 351 -4.19 -2.42 48.12
N GLU A 352 -5.05 -3.43 47.90
CA GLU A 352 -4.81 -4.47 46.88
C GLU A 352 -4.68 -3.86 45.48
N GLY A 353 -5.55 -2.91 45.12
CA GLY A 353 -5.49 -2.19 43.85
C GLY A 353 -4.17 -1.42 43.69
N ALA A 354 -3.75 -0.68 44.70
CA ALA A 354 -2.48 0.05 44.72
C ALA A 354 -1.27 -0.87 44.61
N TYR A 355 -1.31 -2.03 45.27
CA TYR A 355 -0.28 -3.05 45.15
C TYR A 355 -0.16 -3.58 43.72
N TYR A 356 -1.29 -3.95 43.09
CA TYR A 356 -1.28 -4.40 41.70
C TYR A 356 -0.84 -3.32 40.73
N GLU A 357 -1.26 -2.06 40.93
CA GLU A 357 -0.80 -0.92 40.12
C GLU A 357 0.72 -0.77 40.19
N GLN A 358 1.30 -0.80 41.40
CA GLN A 358 2.75 -0.71 41.63
C GLN A 358 3.52 -1.84 40.94
N LYS A 359 2.92 -3.04 40.85
CA LYS A 359 3.50 -4.20 40.16
C LYS A 359 3.26 -4.18 38.64
N GLY A 360 2.53 -3.20 38.12
CA GLY A 360 2.20 -3.07 36.70
C GLY A 360 1.02 -3.92 36.22
N PHE A 361 0.29 -4.56 37.13
CA PHE A 361 -0.91 -5.36 36.85
C PHE A 361 -2.15 -4.46 36.78
N ILE A 362 -2.22 -3.61 35.74
CA ILE A 362 -3.25 -2.57 35.60
C ILE A 362 -4.69 -3.13 35.55
N PRO A 363 -5.00 -4.23 34.81
CA PRO A 363 -6.35 -4.78 34.79
C PRO A 363 -6.85 -5.23 36.17
N GLU A 364 -5.99 -5.90 36.94
CA GLU A 364 -6.25 -6.33 38.31
C GLU A 364 -6.43 -5.11 39.22
N ALA A 365 -5.54 -4.12 39.13
CA ALA A 365 -5.65 -2.88 39.88
C ALA A 365 -7.00 -2.19 39.63
N LEU A 366 -7.40 -2.05 38.36
CA LEU A 366 -8.70 -1.50 37.97
C LEU A 366 -9.88 -2.30 38.54
N ALA A 367 -9.78 -3.63 38.61
CA ALA A 367 -10.82 -4.47 39.20
C ALA A 367 -10.97 -4.19 40.71
N HIS A 368 -9.87 -4.13 41.46
CA HIS A 368 -9.88 -3.83 42.89
C HIS A 368 -10.32 -2.39 43.20
N TYR A 369 -9.91 -1.40 42.40
CA TYR A 369 -10.45 -0.04 42.51
C TYR A 369 -11.94 0.02 42.20
N ASN A 370 -12.41 -0.71 41.19
CA ASN A 370 -13.84 -0.77 40.89
C ASN A 370 -14.63 -1.43 42.03
N MET A 371 -14.10 -2.49 42.66
CA MET A 371 -14.70 -3.07 43.88
C MET A 371 -14.75 -2.05 45.03
N THR A 372 -13.72 -1.22 45.17
CA THR A 372 -13.69 -0.13 46.15
C THR A 372 -14.81 0.90 45.90
N VAL A 373 -15.05 1.25 44.62
CA VAL A 373 -16.06 2.25 44.22
C VAL A 373 -17.50 1.72 44.26
N VAL A 374 -17.72 0.47 43.84
CA VAL A 374 -19.06 -0.12 43.62
C VAL A 374 -19.49 -1.05 44.77
N GLY A 375 -18.56 -1.51 45.60
CA GLY A 375 -18.84 -2.47 46.67
C GLY A 375 -19.89 -1.94 47.65
N ARG A 376 -20.93 -2.76 47.89
CA ARG A 376 -21.99 -2.47 48.88
C ARG A 376 -21.65 -2.92 50.29
N GLU A 377 -20.47 -3.50 50.45
CA GLU A 377 -20.02 -4.22 51.65
C GLU A 377 -19.87 -3.33 52.89
N ASP A 378 -20.15 -2.02 52.81
CA ASP A 378 -20.14 -1.09 53.95
C ASP A 378 -21.22 0.03 53.80
N GLU A 379 -22.29 -0.16 53.01
CA GLU A 379 -23.30 0.91 52.74
C GLU A 379 -24.02 1.43 54.00
N ASP A 380 -24.15 0.60 55.04
CA ASP A 380 -24.89 0.91 56.27
C ASP A 380 -23.99 1.44 57.42
N ILE A 381 -22.66 1.46 57.22
CA ILE A 381 -21.71 1.96 58.21
C ILE A 381 -21.18 3.31 57.68
N PRO A 382 -21.59 4.46 58.25
CA PRO A 382 -21.05 5.75 57.85
C PRO A 382 -19.57 5.83 58.26
N GLU A 383 -18.70 5.32 57.40
CA GLU A 383 -17.26 5.38 57.61
C GLU A 383 -16.78 6.83 57.42
N PRO A 384 -15.97 7.36 58.34
CA PRO A 384 -15.41 8.70 58.23
C PRO A 384 -14.45 8.87 57.02
N PHE A 385 -13.98 7.78 56.42
CA PHE A 385 -13.01 7.76 55.31
C PHE A 385 -13.54 7.21 53.98
N THR A 386 -14.74 6.61 53.94
CA THR A 386 -15.30 5.99 52.71
C THR A 386 -15.26 6.93 51.51
N ASN A 387 -15.68 8.20 51.66
CA ASN A 387 -15.73 9.13 50.53
C ASN A 387 -14.34 9.48 49.99
N VAL A 388 -13.32 9.53 50.85
CA VAL A 388 -11.94 9.83 50.45
C VAL A 388 -11.34 8.66 49.69
N ILE A 389 -11.54 7.43 50.19
CA ILE A 389 -11.05 6.22 49.53
C ILE A 389 -11.76 6.00 48.18
N ILE A 390 -13.08 6.24 48.09
CA ILE A 390 -13.78 6.19 46.80
C ILE A 390 -13.27 7.28 45.85
N ALA A 391 -13.03 8.50 46.35
CA ALA A 391 -12.49 9.59 45.54
C ALA A 391 -11.13 9.21 44.96
N GLU A 392 -10.26 8.64 45.79
CA GLU A 392 -8.92 8.22 45.40
C GLU A 392 -8.96 7.00 44.47
N ALA A 393 -9.81 6.00 44.72
CA ALA A 393 -10.00 4.87 43.81
C ALA A 393 -10.48 5.35 42.42
N ASN A 394 -11.46 6.27 42.37
CA ASN A 394 -11.87 6.88 41.11
C ASN A 394 -10.73 7.68 40.47
N PHE A 395 -9.94 8.40 41.25
CA PHE A 395 -8.77 9.13 40.74
C PHE A 395 -7.76 8.18 40.08
N ARG A 396 -7.41 7.07 40.74
CA ARG A 396 -6.50 6.04 40.23
C ARG A 396 -7.03 5.33 38.99
N MET A 397 -8.33 5.00 38.96
CA MET A 397 -8.97 4.49 37.74
C MET A 397 -8.87 5.51 36.60
N GLY A 398 -9.12 6.79 36.90
CA GLY A 398 -8.95 7.89 35.94
C GLY A 398 -7.54 7.95 35.37
N MET A 399 -6.53 7.82 36.23
CA MET A 399 -5.11 7.79 35.86
C MET A 399 -4.77 6.60 34.97
N ALA A 400 -5.17 5.39 35.37
CA ALA A 400 -4.96 4.19 34.57
C ALA A 400 -5.60 4.31 33.18
N TYR A 401 -6.85 4.79 33.09
CA TYR A 401 -7.50 5.04 31.81
C TYR A 401 -6.85 6.15 30.99
N PHE A 402 -6.34 7.20 31.64
CA PHE A 402 -5.58 8.26 30.96
C PHE A 402 -4.32 7.70 30.30
N MET A 403 -3.58 6.84 31.01
CA MET A 403 -2.39 6.16 30.49
C MET A 403 -2.70 5.14 29.40
N GLU A 404 -3.88 4.50 29.46
CA GLU A 404 -4.39 3.64 28.38
C GLU A 404 -5.03 4.41 27.21
N TYR A 405 -5.04 5.75 27.28
CA TYR A 405 -5.67 6.62 26.26
C TYR A 405 -7.17 6.48 26.11
N LYS A 406 -7.84 5.95 27.13
CA LYS A 406 -9.29 5.89 27.26
C LYS A 406 -9.80 7.19 27.87
N MET A 407 -9.66 8.27 27.08
CA MET A 407 -9.85 9.65 27.56
C MET A 407 -11.28 9.96 28.01
N GLU A 408 -12.28 9.24 27.48
CA GLU A 408 -13.66 9.39 27.90
C GLU A 408 -13.86 8.82 29.31
N GLU A 409 -13.44 7.57 29.51
CA GLU A 409 -13.44 6.86 30.78
C GLU A 409 -12.63 7.62 31.83
N ALA A 410 -11.43 8.06 31.49
CA ALA A 410 -10.57 8.87 32.35
C ALA A 410 -11.30 10.14 32.81
N SER A 411 -11.90 10.89 31.87
CA SER A 411 -12.62 12.13 32.21
C SER A 411 -13.83 11.88 33.13
N ASN A 412 -14.53 10.77 32.95
CA ASN A 412 -15.67 10.40 33.80
C ASN A 412 -15.23 10.06 35.22
N HIS A 413 -14.15 9.31 35.37
CA HIS A 413 -13.59 8.95 36.68
C HIS A 413 -13.00 10.16 37.40
N PHE A 414 -12.23 11.02 36.72
CA PHE A 414 -11.74 12.26 37.32
C PHE A 414 -12.86 13.22 37.73
N LYS A 415 -13.94 13.31 36.95
CA LYS A 415 -15.11 14.10 37.32
C LYS A 415 -15.77 13.58 38.60
N ARG A 416 -15.93 12.26 38.73
CA ARG A 416 -16.47 11.63 39.96
C ARG A 416 -15.56 11.87 41.16
N ALA A 417 -14.26 11.61 41.02
CA ALA A 417 -13.27 11.85 42.06
C ALA A 417 -13.24 13.33 42.51
N SER A 418 -13.36 14.27 41.55
CA SER A 418 -13.41 15.71 41.85
C SER A 418 -14.67 16.11 42.61
N LEU A 419 -15.83 15.55 42.24
CA LEU A 419 -17.10 15.76 42.98
C LEU A 419 -17.04 15.17 44.40
N GLN A 420 -16.20 14.15 44.61
CA GLN A 420 -15.95 13.52 45.91
C GLN A 420 -14.84 14.20 46.72
N GLY A 421 -14.31 15.33 46.24
CA GLY A 421 -13.35 16.16 46.97
C GLY A 421 -11.87 15.90 46.67
N SER A 422 -11.53 15.03 45.71
CA SER A 422 -10.13 14.88 45.29
C SER A 422 -9.64 16.15 44.59
N ARG A 423 -8.64 16.82 45.19
CA ARG A 423 -8.03 18.04 44.64
C ARG A 423 -7.26 17.75 43.34
N SER A 424 -6.46 16.68 43.34
CA SER A 424 -5.69 16.24 42.17
C SER A 424 -6.60 15.84 40.99
N ALA A 425 -7.77 15.24 41.26
CA ALA A 425 -8.70 14.86 40.20
C ALA A 425 -9.18 16.05 39.36
N ARG A 426 -9.27 17.26 39.92
CA ARG A 426 -9.65 18.45 39.15
C ARG A 426 -8.56 18.84 38.14
N LYS A 427 -7.28 18.77 38.54
CA LYS A 427 -6.12 19.00 37.66
C LYS A 427 -6.09 17.99 36.51
N TRP A 428 -6.21 16.72 36.86
CA TRP A 428 -6.17 15.64 35.88
C TRP A 428 -7.39 15.60 34.97
N LEU A 429 -8.56 16.06 35.43
CA LEU A 429 -9.69 16.34 34.57
C LEU A 429 -9.35 17.42 33.54
N ALA A 430 -8.71 18.53 33.95
CA ALA A 430 -8.27 19.58 33.03
C ALA A 430 -7.22 19.06 32.02
N ASN A 431 -6.25 18.27 32.47
CA ASN A 431 -5.26 17.60 31.61
C ASN A 431 -5.97 16.73 30.55
N THR A 432 -6.93 15.91 30.98
CA THR A 432 -7.71 15.04 30.10
C THR A 432 -8.55 15.82 29.09
N LEU A 433 -9.22 16.89 29.54
CA LEU A 433 -10.01 17.75 28.66
C LEU A 433 -9.13 18.45 27.61
N LEU A 434 -7.92 18.89 27.99
CA LEU A 434 -6.96 19.47 27.06
C LEU A 434 -6.55 18.45 25.99
N VAL A 435 -6.23 17.21 26.38
CA VAL A 435 -5.89 16.12 25.45
C VAL A 435 -7.06 15.80 24.49
N LYS A 436 -8.30 15.85 24.99
CA LYS A 436 -9.52 15.71 24.17
C LYS A 436 -9.77 16.90 23.22
N GLY A 437 -8.97 17.97 23.29
CA GLY A 437 -9.14 19.20 22.52
C GLY A 437 -10.22 20.14 23.08
N LEU A 438 -10.75 19.88 24.27
CA LEU A 438 -11.75 20.70 24.97
C LEU A 438 -11.08 21.85 25.74
N THR A 439 -10.33 22.68 25.02
CA THR A 439 -9.41 23.68 25.57
C THR A 439 -10.07 24.75 26.44
N LYS A 440 -11.32 25.14 26.13
CA LYS A 440 -12.08 26.14 26.92
C LYS A 440 -12.43 25.61 28.31
N ASP A 441 -12.90 24.36 28.40
CA ASP A 441 -13.25 23.74 29.67
C ASP A 441 -12.01 23.46 30.51
N ALA A 442 -10.94 22.97 29.88
CA ALA A 442 -9.65 22.78 30.54
C ALA A 442 -9.15 24.10 31.16
N ARG A 443 -9.17 25.19 30.39
CA ARG A 443 -8.74 26.53 30.86
C ARG A 443 -9.54 27.03 32.05
N ARG A 444 -10.87 26.88 32.03
CA ARG A 444 -11.71 27.26 33.18
C ARG A 444 -11.23 26.55 34.43
N ILE A 445 -11.00 25.24 34.33
CA ILE A 445 -10.55 24.46 35.48
C ILE A 445 -9.15 24.91 35.94
N TYR A 446 -8.21 25.13 35.03
CA TYR A 446 -6.87 25.61 35.39
C TYR A 446 -6.86 26.97 36.08
N SER A 447 -7.82 27.86 35.78
CA SER A 447 -7.90 29.15 36.49
C SER A 447 -8.31 29.02 37.97
N GLU A 448 -8.77 27.84 38.37
CA GLU A 448 -9.20 27.53 39.75
C GLU A 448 -8.20 26.65 40.50
N VAL A 449 -7.10 26.24 39.88
CA VAL A 449 -6.19 25.25 40.45
C VAL A 449 -4.74 25.70 40.35
N GLU A 450 -3.99 25.52 41.44
CA GLU A 450 -2.56 25.80 41.50
C GLU A 450 -1.75 24.73 40.73
N PRO A 451 -0.78 25.13 39.89
CA PRO A 451 0.09 24.21 39.19
C PRO A 451 1.29 23.82 40.04
N ASP A 452 1.09 22.84 40.89
CA ASP A 452 2.10 22.27 41.80
C ASP A 452 2.67 20.94 41.28
N ASP A 453 2.10 20.34 40.23
CA ASP A 453 2.58 19.11 39.61
C ASP A 453 3.12 19.35 38.18
N PRO A 454 4.17 18.62 37.76
CA PRO A 454 4.84 18.83 36.49
C PRO A 454 3.94 18.60 35.26
N VAL A 455 2.97 17.69 35.35
CA VAL A 455 2.06 17.37 34.24
C VAL A 455 1.07 18.52 34.02
N THR A 456 0.55 19.09 35.11
CA THR A 456 -0.29 20.29 35.11
C THR A 456 0.48 21.51 34.61
N MET A 457 1.72 21.72 35.06
CA MET A 457 2.58 22.79 34.54
C MET A 457 2.82 22.63 33.03
N MET A 458 3.11 21.42 32.55
CA MET A 458 3.26 21.14 31.12
C MET A 458 1.98 21.47 30.34
N SER A 459 0.81 21.13 30.87
CA SER A 459 -0.48 21.43 30.24
C SER A 459 -0.82 22.92 30.27
N LEU A 460 -0.43 23.66 31.31
CA LEU A 460 -0.53 25.11 31.34
C LEU A 460 0.38 25.78 30.31
N ALA A 461 1.58 25.26 30.13
CA ALA A 461 2.48 25.70 29.07
C ALA A 461 1.83 25.51 27.69
N ASP A 462 1.26 24.32 27.42
CA ASP A 462 0.54 24.07 26.16
C ASP A 462 -0.63 25.05 25.96
N ILE A 463 -1.42 25.32 27.00
CA ILE A 463 -2.52 26.29 26.95
C ILE A 463 -2.02 27.71 26.69
N SER A 464 -0.87 28.06 27.25
CA SER A 464 -0.24 29.37 27.03
C SER A 464 0.17 29.52 25.57
N VAL A 465 0.76 28.48 24.96
CA VAL A 465 1.03 28.46 23.50
C VAL A 465 -0.27 28.61 22.69
N LEU A 466 -1.34 27.91 23.07
CA LEU A 466 -2.65 28.02 22.42
C LEU A 466 -3.29 29.41 22.53
N ASN A 467 -2.91 30.18 23.55
CA ASN A 467 -3.36 31.55 23.76
C ASN A 467 -2.51 32.60 23.03
N GLY A 468 -1.39 32.19 22.44
CA GLY A 468 -0.38 33.11 21.93
C GLY A 468 0.45 33.78 23.03
N ASP A 469 0.39 33.27 24.27
CA ASP A 469 1.24 33.71 25.38
C ASP A 469 2.51 32.84 25.41
N TYR A 470 3.40 33.13 24.47
CA TYR A 470 4.57 32.31 24.20
C TYR A 470 5.68 32.45 25.26
N ASP A 471 5.77 33.59 25.94
CA ASP A 471 6.76 33.82 26.99
C ASP A 471 6.39 32.98 28.24
N THR A 472 5.15 33.09 28.71
CA THR A 472 4.66 32.26 29.82
C THR A 472 4.79 30.76 29.53
N ALA A 473 4.52 30.33 28.29
CA ALA A 473 4.72 28.94 27.90
C ALA A 473 6.17 28.49 28.04
N ARG A 474 7.13 29.31 27.60
CA ARG A 474 8.56 29.01 27.71
C ARG A 474 9.01 28.99 29.16
N ASP A 475 8.56 29.93 29.99
CA ASP A 475 8.90 29.97 31.42
C ASP A 475 8.49 28.67 32.13
N TYR A 476 7.28 28.15 31.85
CA TYR A 476 6.86 26.86 32.39
C TYR A 476 7.72 25.69 31.89
N TYR A 477 8.03 25.63 30.59
CA TYR A 477 8.88 24.55 30.07
C TYR A 477 10.34 24.65 30.53
N ASP A 478 10.88 25.86 30.69
CA ASP A 478 12.24 26.09 31.21
C ASP A 478 12.30 25.63 32.68
N ALA A 479 11.31 25.99 33.51
CA ALA A 479 11.21 25.50 34.90
C ALA A 479 11.18 23.97 34.98
N LEU A 480 10.36 23.33 34.14
CA LEU A 480 10.29 21.86 34.06
C LEU A 480 11.59 21.24 33.54
N SER A 481 12.26 21.89 32.59
CA SER A 481 13.56 21.41 32.09
C SER A 481 14.66 21.49 33.15
N GLU A 482 14.62 22.49 34.03
CA GLU A 482 15.55 22.64 35.15
C GLU A 482 15.30 21.59 36.25
N GLU A 483 14.03 21.42 36.63
CA GLU A 483 13.59 20.42 37.62
C GLU A 483 14.01 19.00 37.22
N PHE A 484 13.83 18.64 35.95
CA PHE A 484 14.14 17.32 35.42
C PHE A 484 15.49 17.26 34.67
N SER A 485 16.45 18.14 35.00
CA SER A 485 17.77 18.19 34.36
C SER A 485 18.59 16.89 34.48
N GLY A 486 18.27 16.03 35.47
CA GLY A 486 18.86 14.71 35.65
C GLY A 486 18.30 13.61 34.73
N ASP A 487 17.11 13.79 34.16
CA ASP A 487 16.49 12.84 33.23
C ASP A 487 16.66 13.33 31.79
N ALA A 488 17.52 12.62 31.04
CA ALA A 488 17.86 12.99 29.68
C ALA A 488 16.67 12.97 28.71
N LEU A 489 15.64 12.14 28.92
CA LEU A 489 14.45 12.09 28.07
C LEU A 489 13.51 13.27 28.39
N VAL A 490 13.24 13.49 29.67
CA VAL A 490 12.29 14.52 30.12
C VAL A 490 12.85 15.91 29.82
N SER A 491 14.11 16.17 30.16
CA SER A 491 14.77 17.44 29.84
C SER A 491 14.84 17.68 28.33
N ALA A 492 15.21 16.66 27.54
CA ALA A 492 15.19 16.74 26.08
C ALA A 492 13.83 17.14 25.54
N TYR A 493 12.77 16.51 26.02
CA TYR A 493 11.41 16.82 25.59
C TYR A 493 11.08 18.29 25.84
N PHE A 494 11.32 18.83 27.03
CA PHE A 494 11.01 20.24 27.32
C PHE A 494 11.86 21.22 26.50
N MET A 495 13.13 20.92 26.23
CA MET A 495 13.94 21.71 25.28
C MET A 495 13.32 21.77 23.88
N ILE A 496 12.77 20.65 23.40
CA ILE A 496 12.05 20.57 22.12
C ILE A 496 10.74 21.36 22.18
N ARG A 497 10.02 21.35 23.31
CA ARG A 497 8.77 22.13 23.50
C ARG A 497 9.01 23.64 23.49
N ILE A 498 10.13 24.10 24.06
CA ILE A 498 10.54 25.50 23.97
C ILE A 498 10.80 25.88 22.51
N ALA A 499 11.51 25.03 21.76
CA ALA A 499 11.75 25.24 20.33
C ALA A 499 10.46 25.22 19.49
N ASP A 500 9.53 24.30 19.76
CA ASP A 500 8.18 24.26 19.15
C ASP A 500 7.44 25.58 19.39
N THR A 501 7.59 26.16 20.58
CA THR A 501 6.96 27.45 20.92
C THR A 501 7.48 28.59 20.05
N TYR A 502 8.81 28.66 19.80
CA TYR A 502 9.37 29.63 18.84
C TYR A 502 8.87 29.38 17.41
N GLN A 503 8.73 28.11 17.00
CA GLN A 503 8.21 27.77 15.68
C GLN A 503 6.77 28.27 15.51
N ILE A 504 5.91 28.03 16.50
CA ILE A 504 4.50 28.43 16.49
C ILE A 504 4.35 29.96 16.53
N GLU A 505 5.24 30.66 17.23
CA GLU A 505 5.34 32.14 17.22
C GLU A 505 5.78 32.70 15.85
N GLY A 506 6.26 31.85 14.93
CA GLY A 506 6.78 32.25 13.62
C GLY A 506 8.26 32.65 13.64
N ARG A 507 8.97 32.44 14.76
CA ARG A 507 10.41 32.70 14.91
C ARG A 507 11.23 31.49 14.50
N ILE A 508 11.17 31.18 13.20
CA ILE A 508 11.73 29.94 12.62
C ILE A 508 13.24 29.82 12.83
N ASP A 509 14.00 30.92 12.75
CA ASP A 509 15.46 30.90 12.96
C ASP A 509 15.85 30.53 14.41
N ASP A 510 15.09 31.04 15.38
CA ASP A 510 15.30 30.73 16.80
C ASP A 510 14.92 29.28 17.11
N ALA A 511 13.81 28.81 16.53
CA ALA A 511 13.40 27.42 16.61
C ALA A 511 14.47 26.49 16.04
N ASN A 512 14.93 26.74 14.81
CA ASN A 512 16.01 25.99 14.15
C ASN A 512 17.29 25.98 14.99
N ARG A 513 17.70 27.12 15.55
CA ARG A 513 18.88 27.20 16.43
C ARG A 513 18.71 26.27 17.63
N ARG A 514 17.56 26.32 18.30
CA ARG A 514 17.29 25.50 19.49
C ARG A 514 17.18 24.01 19.18
N TYR A 515 16.54 23.63 18.07
CA TYR A 515 16.52 22.21 17.67
C TYR A 515 17.92 21.70 17.32
N ASN A 516 18.77 22.50 16.67
CA ASN A 516 20.15 22.07 16.41
C ASN A 516 20.94 21.91 17.72
N ILE A 517 20.81 22.84 18.68
CA ILE A 517 21.41 22.71 20.02
C ILE A 517 20.92 21.42 20.69
N ALA A 518 19.62 21.17 20.69
CA ALA A 518 19.04 19.96 21.24
C ALA A 518 19.58 18.70 20.55
N ARG A 519 19.63 18.68 19.20
CA ARG A 519 20.16 17.55 18.43
C ARG A 519 21.62 17.26 18.73
N ASP A 520 22.45 18.29 18.85
CA ASP A 520 23.91 18.16 18.98
C ASP A 520 24.31 17.81 20.42
N ASN A 521 23.54 18.25 21.41
CA ASN A 521 23.81 17.99 22.82
C ASN A 521 23.13 16.72 23.36
N LEU A 522 22.02 16.28 22.75
CA LEU A 522 21.24 15.15 23.23
C LEU A 522 21.55 13.88 22.44
N GLY A 523 21.65 12.75 23.14
CA GLY A 523 21.71 11.41 22.53
C GLY A 523 20.33 10.78 22.39
N GLY A 524 20.28 9.60 21.76
CA GLY A 524 19.10 8.73 21.73
C GLY A 524 17.80 9.44 21.30
N ASP A 525 16.78 9.36 22.16
CA ASP A 525 15.45 9.94 21.94
C ASP A 525 15.45 11.46 21.76
N GLY A 526 16.30 12.19 22.49
CA GLY A 526 16.40 13.65 22.34
C GLY A 526 16.88 14.06 20.94
N ARG A 527 17.87 13.34 20.42
CA ARG A 527 18.35 13.53 19.03
C ARG A 527 17.26 13.21 18.01
N ALA A 528 16.48 12.16 18.25
CA ALA A 528 15.40 11.74 17.37
C ALA A 528 14.28 12.78 17.30
N MET A 529 13.82 13.28 18.46
CA MET A 529 12.81 14.35 18.54
C MET A 529 13.29 15.62 17.82
N ALA A 530 14.52 16.05 18.07
CA ALA A 530 15.11 17.22 17.41
C ALA A 530 15.19 17.05 15.88
N SER A 531 15.55 15.85 15.42
CA SER A 531 15.65 15.54 13.99
C SER A 531 14.27 15.55 13.32
N LEU A 532 13.25 14.99 13.96
CA LEU A 532 11.87 15.03 13.44
C LEU A 532 11.36 16.47 13.33
N ALA A 533 11.58 17.30 14.35
CA ALA A 533 11.16 18.69 14.33
C ALA A 533 11.89 19.53 13.26
N LEU A 534 13.22 19.35 13.12
CA LEU A 534 13.99 20.00 12.04
C LEU A 534 13.51 19.58 10.65
N ALA A 535 13.19 18.29 10.46
CA ALA A 535 12.67 17.80 9.18
C ALA A 535 11.34 18.46 8.84
N GLU A 536 10.43 18.63 9.80
CA GLU A 536 9.14 19.27 9.60
C GLU A 536 9.28 20.74 9.18
N ILE A 537 10.14 21.52 9.84
CA ILE A 537 10.39 22.92 9.44
C ILE A 537 10.87 23.00 7.99
N LEU A 538 11.78 22.10 7.59
CA LEU A 538 12.35 22.13 6.26
C LEU A 538 11.33 21.77 5.17
N ILE A 539 10.34 20.93 5.46
CA ILE A 539 9.29 20.56 4.51
C ILE A 539 8.41 21.76 4.13
N ASP A 540 8.25 22.73 5.03
CA ASP A 540 7.42 23.90 4.81
C ASP A 540 8.06 24.95 3.87
N SER A 541 9.36 24.81 3.53
CA SER A 541 10.12 25.80 2.75
C SER A 541 9.92 25.79 1.21
N ASP A 542 9.20 24.80 0.65
CA ASP A 542 9.07 24.53 -0.81
C ASP A 542 10.41 24.46 -1.57
N ASP A 543 11.54 24.27 -0.87
CA ASP A 543 12.88 24.17 -1.43
C ASP A 543 13.34 22.70 -1.56
N HIS A 544 13.83 22.33 -2.74
CA HIS A 544 14.36 21.00 -3.01
C HIS A 544 15.63 20.68 -2.22
N GLU A 545 16.45 21.68 -1.88
CA GLU A 545 17.63 21.46 -1.02
C GLU A 545 17.19 21.17 0.42
N ALA A 546 16.25 21.95 0.95
CA ALA A 546 15.63 21.69 2.25
C ALA A 546 14.98 20.29 2.33
N TYR A 547 14.36 19.79 1.25
CA TYR A 547 13.84 18.42 1.23
C TYR A 547 14.93 17.35 1.37
N ARG A 548 16.12 17.59 0.81
CA ARG A 548 17.25 16.65 0.97
C ARG A 548 17.78 16.66 2.40
N ASP A 549 17.80 17.82 3.04
CA ASP A 549 18.20 17.92 4.45
C ASP A 549 17.14 17.31 5.37
N ALA A 550 15.85 17.51 5.09
CA ALA A 550 14.76 16.83 5.80
C ALA A 550 14.88 15.29 5.69
N LEU A 551 15.23 14.78 4.51
CA LEU A 551 15.48 13.34 4.32
C LEU A 551 16.66 12.83 5.16
N ARG A 552 17.71 13.62 5.37
CA ARG A 552 18.83 13.24 6.25
C ARG A 552 18.38 13.13 7.70
N TYR A 553 17.54 14.04 8.15
CA TYR A 553 16.99 14.00 9.51
C TYR A 553 16.02 12.85 9.71
N TYR A 554 15.09 12.60 8.78
CA TYR A 554 14.24 11.42 8.86
C TYR A 554 15.04 10.12 8.76
N GLY A 555 16.10 10.08 7.95
CA GLY A 555 17.01 8.94 7.89
C GLY A 555 17.65 8.60 9.23
N THR A 556 18.11 9.63 9.97
CA THR A 556 18.68 9.47 11.32
C THR A 556 17.69 8.80 12.27
N VAL A 557 16.43 9.20 12.22
CA VAL A 557 15.37 8.63 13.07
C VAL A 557 15.04 7.21 12.64
N ALA A 558 14.89 6.99 11.34
CA ALA A 558 14.48 5.72 10.75
C ALA A 558 15.53 4.60 10.91
N GLU A 559 16.81 4.97 10.99
CA GLU A 559 17.92 4.04 11.23
C GLU A 559 18.09 3.69 12.71
N GLY A 560 17.81 4.63 13.62
CA GLY A 560 17.95 4.43 15.06
C GLY A 560 16.79 3.71 15.75
N ASN A 561 15.72 3.37 15.01
CA ASN A 561 14.53 2.70 15.53
C ASN A 561 13.88 3.41 16.74
N TYR A 562 13.88 4.74 16.72
CA TYR A 562 13.28 5.57 17.76
C TYR A 562 11.76 5.67 17.61
N ILE A 563 11.10 6.24 18.63
CA ILE A 563 9.70 6.65 18.49
C ILE A 563 9.59 7.64 17.33
N GLY A 564 8.60 7.43 16.46
CA GLY A 564 8.46 8.19 15.21
C GLY A 564 9.15 7.57 13.99
N THR A 565 9.80 6.40 14.12
CA THR A 565 10.40 5.68 12.97
C THR A 565 9.40 5.40 11.84
N GLU A 566 8.19 4.93 12.16
CA GLU A 566 7.11 4.72 11.17
C GLU A 566 6.78 6.01 10.41
N GLU A 567 6.68 7.11 11.14
CA GLU A 567 6.37 8.44 10.59
C GLU A 567 7.52 8.95 9.73
N ALA A 568 8.77 8.76 10.17
CA ALA A 568 9.96 9.09 9.41
C ALA A 568 10.02 8.34 8.06
N TYR A 569 9.67 7.04 8.03
CA TYR A 569 9.57 6.31 6.76
C TYR A 569 8.47 6.84 5.85
N LEU A 570 7.28 7.09 6.40
CA LEU A 570 6.14 7.61 5.64
C LEU A 570 6.44 9.00 5.05
N MET A 571 6.99 9.89 5.87
CA MET A 571 7.34 11.25 5.46
C MET A 571 8.52 11.27 4.50
N SER A 572 9.53 10.42 4.69
CA SER A 572 10.61 10.24 3.72
C SER A 572 10.09 9.76 2.37
N ALA A 573 9.16 8.81 2.34
CA ALA A 573 8.56 8.36 1.09
C ALA A 573 7.80 9.50 0.37
N ARG A 574 7.03 10.30 1.11
CA ARG A 574 6.34 11.48 0.55
C ARG A 574 7.33 12.51 0.00
N LEU A 575 8.44 12.76 0.69
CA LEU A 575 9.49 13.66 0.21
C LEU A 575 10.19 13.13 -1.05
N HIS A 576 10.53 11.84 -1.08
CA HIS A 576 11.06 11.22 -2.29
C HIS A 576 10.10 11.33 -3.48
N MET A 577 8.80 11.21 -3.26
CA MET A 577 7.79 11.45 -4.29
C MET A 577 7.81 12.90 -4.79
N GLN A 578 7.90 13.90 -3.90
CA GLN A 578 7.99 15.31 -4.29
C GLN A 578 9.27 15.60 -5.10
N LEU A 579 10.37 14.93 -4.78
CA LEU A 579 11.63 14.98 -5.53
C LEU A 579 11.59 14.18 -6.85
N GLY A 580 10.48 13.49 -7.16
CA GLY A 580 10.33 12.65 -8.35
C GLY A 580 11.01 11.28 -8.26
N ASN A 581 11.54 10.90 -7.10
CA ASN A 581 12.20 9.64 -6.79
C ASN A 581 11.18 8.56 -6.37
N ASN A 582 10.20 8.29 -7.23
CA ASN A 582 9.04 7.43 -6.90
C ASN A 582 9.42 5.98 -6.55
N SER A 583 10.45 5.41 -7.17
CA SER A 583 10.92 4.05 -6.87
C SER A 583 11.44 3.94 -5.44
N THR A 584 12.26 4.89 -5.00
CA THR A 584 12.76 4.97 -3.63
C THR A 584 11.63 5.18 -2.63
N ALA A 585 10.66 6.03 -2.98
CA ALA A 585 9.49 6.26 -2.14
C ALA A 585 8.71 4.96 -1.88
N ILE A 586 8.42 4.17 -2.92
CA ILE A 586 7.73 2.88 -2.77
C ILE A 586 8.59 1.87 -2.00
N ALA A 587 9.90 1.84 -2.24
CA ALA A 587 10.82 0.95 -1.52
C ALA A 587 10.84 1.26 -0.01
N LEU A 588 10.83 2.54 0.38
CA LEU A 588 10.73 2.96 1.78
C LEU A 588 9.43 2.49 2.42
N LEU A 589 8.28 2.67 1.74
CA LEU A 589 6.99 2.16 2.24
C LEU A 589 6.94 0.63 2.30
N GLY A 590 7.67 -0.07 1.43
CA GLY A 590 7.84 -1.52 1.51
C GLY A 590 8.69 -1.95 2.70
N LYS A 591 9.79 -1.22 3.00
CA LYS A 591 10.61 -1.43 4.20
C LYS A 591 9.79 -1.18 5.47
N MET A 592 9.04 -0.08 5.52
CA MET A 592 8.14 0.25 6.61
C MET A 592 7.13 -0.87 6.89
N GLY A 593 6.43 -1.37 5.87
CA GLY A 593 5.43 -2.44 6.04
C GLY A 593 6.02 -3.77 6.55
N ARG A 594 7.31 -4.03 6.29
CA ARG A 594 8.02 -5.20 6.83
C ARG A 594 8.44 -5.01 8.29
N LEU A 595 8.91 -3.81 8.65
CA LEU A 595 9.33 -3.49 10.01
C LEU A 595 8.13 -3.29 10.96
N PHE A 596 7.01 -2.78 10.43
CA PHE A 596 5.83 -2.39 11.20
C PHE A 596 4.54 -2.96 10.58
N PRO A 597 4.38 -4.31 10.54
CA PRO A 597 3.22 -4.94 9.90
C PRO A 597 1.88 -4.61 10.58
N LEU A 598 1.92 -4.25 11.86
CA LEU A 598 0.77 -3.82 12.68
C LEU A 598 0.87 -2.35 13.10
N GLY A 599 1.73 -1.57 12.44
CA GLY A 599 1.93 -0.16 12.74
C GLY A 599 0.67 0.67 12.53
N GLU A 600 0.48 1.68 13.38
CA GLU A 600 -0.69 2.58 13.33
C GLU A 600 -0.79 3.30 11.98
N LEU A 601 0.35 3.56 11.33
CA LEU A 601 0.44 4.27 10.06
C LEU A 601 0.36 3.37 8.82
N ARG A 602 0.03 2.08 8.98
CA ARG A 602 -0.04 1.13 7.85
C ARG A 602 -1.03 1.56 6.77
N LEU A 603 -2.23 1.99 7.16
CA LEU A 603 -3.25 2.43 6.20
C LEU A 603 -2.83 3.70 5.45
N ASP A 604 -2.14 4.62 6.14
CA ASP A 604 -1.59 5.82 5.51
C ASP A 604 -0.42 5.50 4.58
N ALA A 605 0.41 4.50 4.91
CA ALA A 605 1.45 3.99 4.04
C ALA A 605 0.88 3.35 2.77
N ASP A 606 -0.20 2.56 2.87
CA ASP A 606 -0.87 1.98 1.71
C ASP A 606 -1.54 3.05 0.84
N ARG A 607 -2.18 4.05 1.46
CA ARG A 607 -2.73 5.23 0.75
C ARG A 607 -1.62 5.98 0.01
N ALA A 608 -0.52 6.29 0.70
CA ALA A 608 0.63 6.97 0.11
C ALA A 608 1.23 6.17 -1.05
N ARG A 609 1.33 4.84 -0.93
CA ARG A 609 1.84 3.98 -2.02
C ARG A 609 0.96 4.10 -3.27
N GLY A 610 -0.36 4.16 -3.10
CA GLY A 610 -1.29 4.37 -4.21
C GLY A 610 -1.17 5.75 -4.85
N GLU A 611 -1.04 6.81 -4.04
CA GLU A 611 -0.82 8.18 -4.53
C GLU A 611 0.50 8.33 -5.31
N ILE A 612 1.59 7.76 -4.79
CA ILE A 612 2.90 7.75 -5.45
C ILE A 612 2.81 7.01 -6.79
N THR A 613 2.18 5.84 -6.80
CA THR A 613 2.01 5.02 -8.00
C THR A 613 1.25 5.78 -9.09
N LEU A 614 0.13 6.42 -8.72
CA LEU A 614 -0.67 7.22 -9.66
C LEU A 614 0.13 8.39 -10.24
N LYS A 615 0.77 9.20 -9.39
CA LYS A 615 1.58 10.33 -9.85
C LYS A 615 2.72 9.87 -10.76
N TRP A 616 3.31 8.71 -10.49
CA TRP A 616 4.35 8.14 -11.35
C TRP A 616 3.79 7.74 -12.71
N LEU A 617 2.66 7.03 -12.75
CA LEU A 617 1.98 6.65 -13.99
C LEU A 617 1.57 7.89 -14.80
N ASP A 618 0.98 8.91 -14.17
CA ASP A 618 0.58 10.14 -14.83
C ASP A 618 1.78 10.88 -15.45
N LYS A 619 2.92 10.93 -14.74
CA LYS A 619 4.17 11.51 -15.26
C LYS A 619 4.67 10.75 -16.49
N LEU A 620 4.67 9.43 -16.45
CA LEU A 620 5.12 8.57 -17.56
C LEU A 620 4.20 8.70 -18.78
N ALA A 621 2.88 8.72 -18.55
CA ALA A 621 1.90 8.95 -19.60
C ALA A 621 2.06 10.35 -20.23
N TYR A 622 2.35 11.38 -19.42
CA TYR A 622 2.57 12.74 -19.89
C TYR A 622 3.79 12.88 -20.80
N ILE A 623 4.92 12.25 -20.44
CA ILE A 623 6.12 12.27 -21.28
C ILE A 623 6.06 11.29 -22.47
N GLY A 624 5.04 10.43 -22.52
CA GLY A 624 4.85 9.43 -23.57
C GLY A 624 5.79 8.22 -23.46
N ASP A 625 6.29 7.93 -22.27
CA ASP A 625 7.11 6.74 -21.97
C ASP A 625 6.21 5.52 -21.71
N ASP A 626 5.73 4.91 -22.80
CA ASP A 626 4.82 3.76 -22.73
C ASP A 626 5.49 2.52 -22.08
N GLU A 627 6.80 2.32 -22.28
CA GLU A 627 7.55 1.19 -21.72
C GLU A 627 7.68 1.34 -20.19
N GLY A 628 8.12 2.51 -19.74
CA GLY A 628 8.15 2.85 -18.32
C GLY A 628 6.77 2.76 -17.69
N PHE A 629 5.73 3.25 -18.37
CA PHE A 629 4.35 3.17 -17.89
C PHE A 629 3.93 1.72 -17.66
N VAL A 630 4.11 0.84 -18.64
CA VAL A 630 3.75 -0.57 -18.54
C VAL A 630 4.51 -1.26 -17.41
N LYS A 631 5.82 -1.00 -17.27
CA LYS A 631 6.64 -1.58 -16.22
C LYS A 631 6.14 -1.19 -14.82
N VAL A 632 5.85 0.10 -14.60
CA VAL A 632 5.32 0.60 -13.32
C VAL A 632 3.91 0.06 -13.07
N PHE A 633 3.05 0.05 -14.09
CA PHE A 633 1.69 -0.46 -13.98
C PHE A 633 1.69 -1.93 -13.56
N LEU A 634 2.44 -2.79 -14.25
CA LEU A 634 2.51 -4.22 -13.91
C LEU A 634 3.08 -4.48 -12.51
N THR A 635 4.05 -3.67 -12.07
CA THR A 635 4.70 -3.85 -10.76
C THR A 635 3.79 -3.41 -9.61
N TYR A 636 3.01 -2.34 -9.81
CA TYR A 636 2.30 -1.65 -8.73
C TYR A 636 0.77 -1.58 -8.91
N GLU A 637 0.20 -2.33 -9.86
CA GLU A 637 -1.26 -2.41 -10.13
C GLU A 637 -2.12 -2.62 -8.87
N PRO A 638 -1.73 -3.48 -7.90
CA PRO A 638 -2.53 -3.70 -6.69
C PRO A 638 -2.70 -2.45 -5.82
N TYR A 639 -1.76 -1.50 -5.91
CA TYR A 639 -1.76 -0.28 -5.10
C TYR A 639 -2.54 0.86 -5.72
N ILE A 640 -2.99 0.73 -6.98
CA ILE A 640 -3.78 1.76 -7.63
C ILE A 640 -5.13 1.90 -6.91
N PRO A 641 -5.46 3.08 -6.34
CA PRO A 641 -6.73 3.31 -5.65
C PRO A 641 -7.94 2.95 -6.55
N PHE A 642 -8.93 2.27 -5.98
CA PHE A 642 -10.08 1.75 -6.73
C PHE A 642 -10.75 2.80 -7.63
N GLY A 643 -11.03 4.00 -7.10
CA GLY A 643 -11.65 5.10 -7.86
C GLY A 643 -10.78 5.70 -8.98
N LYS A 644 -9.50 5.32 -9.09
CA LYS A 644 -8.56 5.76 -10.12
C LYS A 644 -8.10 4.63 -11.04
N LYS A 645 -8.52 3.38 -10.76
CA LYS A 645 -8.15 2.21 -11.58
C LYS A 645 -8.59 2.37 -13.03
N SER A 646 -9.77 2.92 -13.28
CA SER A 646 -10.30 3.06 -14.64
C SER A 646 -9.39 3.88 -15.55
N GLY A 647 -8.89 5.02 -15.07
CA GLY A 647 -7.95 5.90 -15.76
C GLY A 647 -6.59 5.24 -16.02
N ALA A 648 -6.02 4.59 -15.01
CA ALA A 648 -4.75 3.89 -15.16
C ALA A 648 -4.84 2.70 -16.12
N TYR A 649 -5.94 1.94 -16.06
CA TYR A 649 -6.16 0.76 -16.92
C TYR A 649 -6.36 1.15 -18.39
N ILE A 650 -7.09 2.24 -18.70
CA ILE A 650 -7.24 2.67 -20.09
C ILE A 650 -5.90 3.15 -20.67
N GLN A 651 -5.09 3.84 -19.87
CA GLN A 651 -3.73 4.24 -20.27
C GLN A 651 -2.81 3.03 -20.44
N ALA A 652 -2.85 2.05 -19.54
CA ALA A 652 -2.13 0.79 -19.68
C ALA A 652 -2.52 0.07 -20.97
N GLY A 653 -3.82 -0.07 -21.26
CA GLY A 653 -4.31 -0.67 -22.50
C GLY A 653 -3.83 0.07 -23.76
N ARG A 654 -3.71 1.40 -23.72
CA ARG A 654 -3.11 2.20 -24.81
C ARG A 654 -1.62 1.90 -24.99
N ALA A 655 -0.86 1.93 -23.90
CA ALA A 655 0.57 1.69 -23.90
C ALA A 655 0.88 0.27 -24.41
N PHE A 656 0.18 -0.75 -23.91
CA PHE A 656 0.33 -2.13 -24.37
C PHE A 656 0.05 -2.29 -25.87
N LEU A 657 -1.04 -1.70 -26.40
CA LEU A 657 -1.33 -1.76 -27.84
C LEU A 657 -0.27 -1.06 -28.68
N LYS A 658 0.28 0.06 -28.22
CA LYS A 658 1.31 0.81 -28.95
C LYS A 658 2.64 0.05 -28.98
N LEU A 659 2.97 -0.67 -27.91
CA LEU A 659 4.15 -1.54 -27.82
C LEU A 659 3.96 -2.90 -28.51
N GLY A 660 2.75 -3.23 -28.99
CA GLY A 660 2.45 -4.50 -29.65
C GLY A 660 2.12 -5.67 -28.71
N PHE A 661 2.02 -5.43 -27.39
CA PHE A 661 1.61 -6.43 -26.40
C PHE A 661 0.09 -6.61 -26.37
N THR A 662 -0.46 -7.18 -27.45
CA THR A 662 -1.92 -7.25 -27.69
C THR A 662 -2.66 -8.10 -26.64
N THR A 663 -2.07 -9.19 -26.16
CA THR A 663 -2.67 -10.07 -25.15
C THR A 663 -2.84 -9.37 -23.80
N ASP A 664 -1.82 -8.65 -23.34
CA ASP A 664 -1.89 -7.90 -22.09
C ASP A 664 -2.83 -6.71 -22.21
N ALA A 665 -2.85 -6.03 -23.36
CA ALA A 665 -3.84 -5.00 -23.65
C ALA A 665 -5.27 -5.53 -23.54
N VAL A 666 -5.58 -6.65 -24.17
CA VAL A 666 -6.91 -7.29 -24.12
C VAL A 666 -7.26 -7.65 -22.68
N LYS A 667 -6.33 -8.23 -21.91
CA LYS A 667 -6.56 -8.59 -20.51
C LYS A 667 -6.92 -7.36 -19.67
N VAL A 668 -6.12 -6.30 -19.74
CA VAL A 668 -6.33 -5.07 -18.95
C VAL A 668 -7.61 -4.34 -19.37
N LEU A 669 -7.86 -4.21 -20.68
CA LEU A 669 -9.07 -3.57 -21.20
C LEU A 669 -10.33 -4.37 -20.87
N ASN A 670 -10.27 -5.70 -20.88
CA ASN A 670 -11.39 -6.54 -20.47
C ASN A 670 -11.68 -6.39 -18.97
N SER A 671 -10.66 -6.32 -18.12
CA SER A 671 -10.84 -6.01 -16.69
C SER A 671 -11.53 -4.65 -16.51
N LEU A 672 -11.14 -3.63 -17.28
CA LEU A 672 -11.79 -2.32 -17.24
C LEU A 672 -13.26 -2.38 -17.69
N VAL A 673 -13.58 -3.12 -18.75
CA VAL A 673 -14.98 -3.31 -19.19
C VAL A 673 -15.81 -4.02 -18.11
N LYS A 674 -15.23 -4.98 -17.39
CA LYS A 674 -15.89 -5.70 -16.29
C LYS A 674 -16.12 -4.84 -15.04
N MET A 675 -15.28 -3.82 -14.79
CA MET A 675 -15.49 -2.88 -13.68
C MET A 675 -16.79 -2.08 -13.83
N GLY A 676 -17.35 -1.99 -15.04
CA GLY A 676 -18.59 -1.28 -15.30
C GLY A 676 -18.42 0.24 -15.26
N GLU A 677 -19.54 0.94 -15.06
CA GLU A 677 -19.75 2.39 -15.07
C GLU A 677 -18.48 3.24 -14.86
N SER A 678 -17.78 3.53 -15.96
CA SER A 678 -16.63 4.41 -15.96
C SER A 678 -16.71 5.38 -17.12
N GLU A 679 -16.18 6.59 -16.93
CA GLU A 679 -16.07 7.60 -17.99
C GLU A 679 -15.24 7.11 -19.20
N HIS A 680 -14.45 6.05 -18.99
CA HIS A 680 -13.59 5.42 -19.98
C HIS A 680 -14.20 4.17 -20.63
N LEU A 681 -15.39 3.71 -20.21
CA LEU A 681 -15.97 2.44 -20.67
C LEU A 681 -16.14 2.39 -22.20
N GLU A 682 -16.72 3.45 -22.79
CA GLU A 682 -16.87 3.52 -24.25
C GLU A 682 -15.52 3.40 -24.97
N GLU A 683 -14.49 4.05 -24.44
CA GLU A 683 -13.16 4.01 -25.06
C GLU A 683 -12.49 2.66 -24.86
N ALA A 684 -12.60 2.08 -23.67
CA ALA A 684 -12.06 0.77 -23.33
C ALA A 684 -12.59 -0.31 -24.27
N MET A 685 -13.89 -0.31 -24.56
CA MET A 685 -14.49 -1.25 -25.51
C MET A 685 -13.98 -1.05 -26.94
N ILE A 686 -13.87 0.20 -27.41
CA ILE A 686 -13.31 0.50 -28.74
C ILE A 686 -11.85 0.04 -28.84
N MET A 687 -11.07 0.20 -27.78
CA MET A 687 -9.69 -0.26 -27.71
C MET A 687 -9.59 -1.78 -27.61
N LEU A 688 -10.51 -2.42 -26.89
CA LEU A 688 -10.56 -3.87 -26.76
C LEU A 688 -10.88 -4.54 -28.11
N VAL A 689 -11.78 -3.94 -28.92
CA VAL A 689 -11.99 -4.36 -30.31
C VAL A 689 -10.68 -4.31 -31.11
N LYS A 690 -9.90 -3.22 -30.99
CA LYS A 690 -8.60 -3.13 -31.66
C LYS A 690 -7.64 -4.21 -31.21
N GLY A 691 -7.63 -4.53 -29.92
CA GLY A 691 -6.87 -5.66 -29.38
C GLY A 691 -7.25 -6.98 -30.02
N TYR A 692 -8.55 -7.30 -30.10
CA TYR A 692 -9.02 -8.51 -30.76
C TYR A 692 -8.68 -8.55 -32.26
N LEU A 693 -8.82 -7.44 -32.98
CA LEU A 693 -8.42 -7.37 -34.39
C LEU A 693 -6.91 -7.58 -34.58
N ALA A 694 -6.09 -7.10 -33.66
CA ALA A 694 -4.64 -7.30 -33.69
C ALA A 694 -4.24 -8.75 -33.33
N GLN A 695 -5.08 -9.48 -32.61
CA GLN A 695 -4.95 -10.92 -32.36
C GLN A 695 -5.60 -11.79 -33.44
N GLU A 696 -6.16 -11.19 -34.49
CA GLU A 696 -6.95 -11.87 -35.52
C GLU A 696 -8.22 -12.59 -35.01
N ASP A 697 -8.70 -12.28 -33.79
CA ASP A 697 -9.97 -12.77 -33.25
C ASP A 697 -11.16 -11.90 -33.74
N ILE A 698 -11.51 -12.10 -35.01
CA ILE A 698 -12.53 -11.30 -35.70
C ILE A 698 -13.92 -11.52 -35.09
N GLU A 699 -14.22 -12.72 -34.58
CA GLU A 699 -15.53 -13.03 -34.03
C GLU A 699 -15.75 -12.37 -32.67
N SER A 700 -14.74 -12.32 -31.79
CA SER A 700 -14.85 -11.56 -30.54
C SER A 700 -14.93 -10.06 -30.81
N ALA A 701 -14.19 -9.54 -31.79
CA ALA A 701 -14.28 -8.15 -32.21
C ALA A 701 -15.69 -7.78 -32.70
N ASP A 702 -16.31 -8.62 -33.54
CA ASP A 702 -17.67 -8.40 -34.07
C ASP A 702 -18.73 -8.45 -32.97
N ARG A 703 -18.70 -9.48 -32.11
CA ARG A 703 -19.61 -9.60 -30.95
C ARG A 703 -19.53 -8.38 -30.05
N LEU A 704 -18.31 -7.95 -29.70
CA LEU A 704 -18.10 -6.78 -28.86
C LEU A 704 -18.60 -5.50 -29.54
N MET A 705 -18.48 -5.39 -30.86
CA MET A 705 -18.97 -4.25 -31.62
C MET A 705 -20.50 -4.18 -31.66
N MET A 706 -21.18 -5.33 -31.80
CA MET A 706 -22.63 -5.41 -31.70
C MET A 706 -23.12 -4.99 -30.31
N PHE A 707 -22.48 -5.51 -29.27
CA PHE A 707 -22.79 -5.15 -27.89
C PHE A 707 -22.54 -3.64 -27.65
N PHE A 708 -21.41 -3.11 -28.09
CA PHE A 708 -21.10 -1.68 -27.99
C PHE A 708 -22.18 -0.79 -28.62
N LYS A 709 -22.67 -1.14 -29.81
CA LYS A 709 -23.73 -0.38 -30.50
C LYS A 709 -25.04 -0.40 -29.73
N ALA A 710 -25.40 -1.55 -29.14
CA ALA A 710 -26.62 -1.70 -28.35
C ALA A 710 -26.53 -0.88 -27.06
N THR A 711 -25.38 -0.91 -26.38
CA THR A 711 -25.15 -0.19 -25.11
C THR A 711 -25.00 1.32 -25.33
N PHE A 712 -24.32 1.76 -26.40
CA PHE A 712 -23.99 3.17 -26.66
C PHE A 712 -24.50 3.67 -28.02
N PRO A 713 -25.82 3.72 -28.25
CA PRO A 713 -26.38 4.15 -29.55
C PRO A 713 -26.03 5.61 -29.91
N LYS A 714 -25.70 6.43 -28.90
CA LYS A 714 -25.29 7.84 -29.04
C LYS A 714 -23.82 8.08 -28.68
N THR A 715 -22.94 7.08 -28.90
CA THR A 715 -21.50 7.19 -28.62
C THR A 715 -20.86 8.47 -29.19
N LYS A 716 -19.85 9.00 -28.50
CA LYS A 716 -18.95 10.05 -29.04
C LYS A 716 -17.94 9.50 -30.05
N PHE A 717 -17.74 8.18 -30.09
CA PHE A 717 -16.76 7.50 -30.93
C PHE A 717 -17.31 7.01 -32.28
N LYS A 718 -18.41 7.60 -32.81
CA LYS A 718 -19.08 7.15 -34.06
C LYS A 718 -18.12 6.90 -35.22
N LYS A 719 -17.17 7.81 -35.45
CA LYS A 719 -16.18 7.69 -36.53
C LYS A 719 -15.22 6.51 -36.32
N ARG A 720 -14.74 6.29 -35.08
CA ARG A 720 -13.85 5.16 -34.75
C ARG A 720 -14.62 3.84 -34.83
N TYR A 721 -15.83 3.82 -34.30
CA TYR A 721 -16.77 2.69 -34.39
C TYR A 721 -16.98 2.26 -35.85
N ALA A 722 -17.34 3.19 -36.73
CA ALA A 722 -17.61 2.88 -38.12
C ALA A 722 -16.36 2.35 -38.86
N LYS A 723 -15.18 2.93 -38.60
CA LYS A 723 -13.91 2.42 -39.16
C LYS A 723 -13.67 0.97 -38.74
N LEU A 724 -13.83 0.66 -37.45
CA LEU A 724 -13.63 -0.70 -36.93
C LEU A 724 -14.68 -1.68 -37.46
N GLN A 725 -15.95 -1.28 -37.56
CA GLN A 725 -17.00 -2.12 -38.16
C GLN A 725 -16.72 -2.42 -39.64
N THR A 726 -16.23 -1.44 -40.39
CA THR A 726 -15.80 -1.65 -41.78
C THR A 726 -14.66 -2.66 -41.87
N GLU A 727 -13.65 -2.54 -41.01
CA GLU A 727 -12.53 -3.48 -40.95
C GLU A 727 -12.98 -4.90 -40.58
N ILE A 728 -13.84 -5.04 -39.57
CA ILE A 728 -14.44 -6.33 -39.17
C ILE A 728 -15.19 -6.96 -40.35
N ASN A 729 -16.09 -6.21 -41.00
CA ASN A 729 -16.85 -6.72 -42.13
C ASN A 729 -15.96 -7.12 -43.30
N TYR A 730 -14.88 -6.37 -43.55
CA TYR A 730 -13.89 -6.70 -44.57
C TYR A 730 -13.20 -8.03 -44.26
N ARG A 731 -12.69 -8.20 -43.03
CA ARG A 731 -12.01 -9.44 -42.60
C ARG A 731 -12.94 -10.65 -42.55
N LYS A 732 -14.24 -10.47 -42.27
CA LYS A 732 -15.26 -11.53 -42.37
C LYS A 732 -15.67 -11.87 -43.81
N GLY A 733 -15.09 -11.23 -44.83
CA GLY A 733 -15.47 -11.41 -46.23
C GLY A 733 -16.84 -10.81 -46.60
N GLN A 734 -17.42 -9.98 -45.73
CA GLN A 734 -18.73 -9.35 -45.93
C GLN A 734 -18.61 -8.07 -46.76
N TYR A 735 -17.96 -8.16 -47.92
CA TYR A 735 -17.61 -7.02 -48.78
C TYR A 735 -18.82 -6.18 -49.21
N LYS A 736 -19.98 -6.81 -49.41
CA LYS A 736 -21.24 -6.11 -49.73
C LYS A 736 -21.63 -5.13 -48.62
N LYS A 737 -21.52 -5.52 -47.35
CA LYS A 737 -21.82 -4.65 -46.21
C LYS A 737 -20.82 -3.49 -46.12
N VAL A 738 -19.54 -3.74 -46.44
CA VAL A 738 -18.50 -2.69 -46.46
C VAL A 738 -18.90 -1.57 -47.43
N VAL A 739 -19.19 -1.91 -48.70
CA VAL A 739 -19.51 -0.91 -49.73
C VAL A 739 -20.88 -0.26 -49.53
N GLU A 740 -21.81 -0.94 -48.85
CA GLU A 740 -23.16 -0.43 -48.59
C GLU A 740 -23.27 0.46 -47.35
N THR A 741 -22.22 0.52 -46.53
CA THR A 741 -22.21 1.27 -45.27
C THR A 741 -22.54 2.75 -45.52
N ARG A 742 -23.44 3.33 -44.72
CA ARG A 742 -23.93 4.71 -44.90
C ARG A 742 -22.81 5.75 -44.91
N GLU A 743 -21.74 5.53 -44.15
CA GLU A 743 -20.56 6.40 -44.18
C GLU A 743 -19.81 6.33 -45.51
N VAL A 744 -19.70 5.15 -46.11
CA VAL A 744 -19.06 4.95 -47.42
C VAL A 744 -19.83 5.70 -48.52
N LYS A 745 -21.16 5.69 -48.43
CA LYS A 745 -22.06 6.38 -49.36
C LYS A 745 -22.11 7.91 -49.16
N ARG A 746 -21.88 8.40 -47.93
CA ARG A 746 -22.00 9.82 -47.56
C ARG A 746 -20.71 10.62 -47.66
N ARG A 747 -19.54 9.98 -47.53
CA ARG A 747 -18.26 10.70 -47.60
C ARG A 747 -17.99 11.11 -49.05
N ALA A 748 -18.32 12.36 -49.38
CA ALA A 748 -17.81 13.03 -50.58
C ALA A 748 -16.28 13.23 -50.49
N ASP A 749 -15.79 13.51 -49.27
CA ASP A 749 -14.37 13.77 -48.98
C ASP A 749 -13.71 12.59 -48.27
N TRP A 750 -13.18 11.67 -49.07
CA TRP A 750 -12.36 10.58 -48.53
C TRP A 750 -10.90 11.04 -48.38
N ASN A 751 -10.59 11.74 -47.29
CA ASN A 751 -9.20 12.17 -47.02
C ASN A 751 -8.36 11.11 -46.28
N ASN A 752 -8.91 9.91 -46.03
CA ASN A 752 -8.18 8.79 -45.43
C ASN A 752 -7.99 7.67 -46.46
N SER A 753 -6.77 7.52 -46.94
CA SER A 753 -6.39 6.57 -47.99
C SER A 753 -6.53 5.11 -47.58
N GLU A 754 -6.26 4.75 -46.32
CA GLU A 754 -6.38 3.36 -45.84
C GLU A 754 -7.83 2.86 -45.90
N ASP A 755 -8.77 3.65 -45.36
CA ASP A 755 -10.19 3.28 -45.38
C ASP A 755 -10.68 3.15 -46.83
N MET A 756 -10.14 3.98 -47.74
CA MET A 756 -10.46 3.94 -49.16
C MET A 756 -9.93 2.67 -49.82
N MET A 757 -8.72 2.23 -49.48
CA MET A 757 -8.17 0.97 -49.97
C MET A 757 -9.02 -0.23 -49.52
N VAL A 758 -9.49 -0.26 -48.26
CA VAL A 758 -10.37 -1.34 -47.77
C VAL A 758 -11.69 -1.39 -48.58
N VAL A 759 -12.28 -0.24 -48.87
CA VAL A 759 -13.48 -0.15 -49.72
C VAL A 759 -13.19 -0.54 -51.16
N ALA A 760 -12.06 -0.12 -51.72
CA ALA A 760 -11.63 -0.48 -53.07
C ALA A 760 -11.43 -1.99 -53.20
N SER A 761 -10.74 -2.62 -52.24
CA SER A 761 -10.57 -4.07 -52.13
C SER A 761 -11.92 -4.78 -52.04
N SER A 762 -12.88 -4.20 -51.31
CA SER A 762 -14.24 -4.75 -51.23
C SER A 762 -14.96 -4.70 -52.58
N PHE A 763 -14.85 -3.60 -53.34
CA PHE A 763 -15.40 -3.54 -54.71
C PHE A 763 -14.71 -4.53 -55.65
N PHE A 764 -13.39 -4.69 -55.53
CA PHE A 764 -12.62 -5.64 -56.33
C PHE A 764 -13.10 -7.08 -56.09
N ARG A 765 -13.27 -7.48 -54.83
CA ARG A 765 -13.79 -8.82 -54.44
C ARG A 765 -15.25 -9.04 -54.85
N LEU A 766 -16.00 -7.98 -55.10
CA LEU A 766 -17.36 -8.03 -55.66
C LEU A 766 -17.38 -7.96 -57.20
N ASN A 767 -16.22 -8.11 -57.86
CA ASN A 767 -16.04 -8.01 -59.31
C ASN A 767 -16.46 -6.66 -59.90
N ASN A 768 -16.56 -5.60 -59.09
CA ASN A 768 -16.82 -4.24 -59.55
C ASN A 768 -15.51 -3.50 -59.79
N TYR A 769 -14.74 -3.99 -60.76
CA TYR A 769 -13.38 -3.56 -61.01
C TYR A 769 -13.27 -2.07 -61.36
N LYS A 770 -14.26 -1.52 -62.08
CA LYS A 770 -14.28 -0.08 -62.43
C LYS A 770 -14.31 0.81 -61.18
N LYS A 771 -15.23 0.53 -60.24
CA LYS A 771 -15.29 1.28 -58.98
C LYS A 771 -14.09 1.01 -58.08
N ALA A 772 -13.57 -0.21 -58.08
CA ALA A 772 -12.34 -0.53 -57.34
C ALA A 772 -11.16 0.31 -57.85
N GLU A 773 -10.97 0.37 -59.17
CA GLU A 773 -9.93 1.15 -59.83
C GLU A 773 -10.02 2.65 -59.49
N GLU A 774 -11.22 3.25 -59.61
CA GLU A 774 -11.46 4.65 -59.26
C GLU A 774 -11.05 4.96 -57.81
N ARG A 775 -11.38 4.05 -56.87
CA ARG A 775 -11.07 4.21 -55.45
C ARG A 775 -9.59 3.98 -55.16
N TYR A 776 -8.97 2.94 -55.69
CA TYR A 776 -7.53 2.74 -55.51
C TYR A 776 -6.71 3.90 -56.08
N ARG A 777 -7.12 4.46 -57.22
CA ARG A 777 -6.43 5.59 -57.86
C ARG A 777 -6.46 6.82 -56.97
N ARG A 778 -7.63 7.15 -56.42
CA ARG A 778 -7.75 8.26 -55.48
C ARG A 778 -6.97 8.01 -54.18
N ALA A 779 -6.92 6.77 -53.70
CA ALA A 779 -6.11 6.42 -52.53
C ALA A 779 -4.61 6.61 -52.81
N ALA A 780 -4.15 6.19 -54.00
CA ALA A 780 -2.77 6.38 -54.43
C ALA A 780 -2.41 7.87 -54.54
N GLU A 781 -3.27 8.72 -55.10
CA GLU A 781 -3.05 10.18 -55.14
C GLU A 781 -2.80 10.76 -53.74
N LEU A 782 -3.67 10.42 -52.77
CA LEU A 782 -3.54 10.89 -51.38
C LEU A 782 -2.29 10.36 -50.68
N LEU A 783 -1.90 9.12 -50.98
CA LEU A 783 -0.69 8.51 -50.40
C LEU A 783 0.59 9.07 -51.00
N ALA A 784 0.56 9.47 -52.27
CA ALA A 784 1.65 10.19 -52.93
C ALA A 784 1.82 11.59 -52.33
N GLU A 785 0.72 12.33 -52.13
CA GLU A 785 0.73 13.63 -51.43
C GLU A 785 1.31 13.51 -50.00
N ALA A 786 0.98 12.42 -49.29
CA ALA A 786 1.46 12.14 -47.94
C ALA A 786 2.86 11.48 -47.87
N GLN A 787 3.50 11.20 -49.02
CA GLN A 787 4.81 10.52 -49.12
C GLN A 787 4.89 9.17 -48.37
N GLN A 788 3.81 8.38 -48.39
CA GLN A 788 3.77 7.04 -47.78
C GLN A 788 4.05 5.95 -48.81
N ASN A 789 5.31 5.80 -49.23
CA ASN A 789 5.73 4.97 -50.36
C ASN A 789 5.22 3.52 -50.30
N LYS A 790 5.24 2.87 -49.13
CA LYS A 790 4.78 1.48 -48.99
C LYS A 790 3.30 1.33 -49.27
N LYS A 791 2.47 2.13 -48.61
CA LYS A 791 1.01 2.10 -48.85
C LYS A 791 0.68 2.58 -50.25
N LEU A 792 1.45 3.53 -50.79
CA LEU A 792 1.31 3.97 -52.16
C LEU A 792 1.53 2.81 -53.14
N ALA A 793 2.57 1.98 -52.93
CA ALA A 793 2.82 0.79 -53.72
C ALA A 793 1.62 -0.18 -53.69
N ASP A 794 1.07 -0.44 -52.50
CA ASP A 794 -0.13 -1.29 -52.34
C ASP A 794 -1.35 -0.71 -53.08
N ALA A 795 -1.56 0.60 -53.01
CA ALA A 795 -2.64 1.27 -53.73
C ALA A 795 -2.42 1.19 -55.26
N CYS A 796 -1.19 1.38 -55.74
CA CYS A 796 -0.83 1.21 -57.15
C CYS A 796 -1.06 -0.22 -57.63
N MET A 797 -0.70 -1.24 -56.82
CA MET A 797 -1.05 -2.63 -57.15
C MET A 797 -2.57 -2.81 -57.28
N GLY A 798 -3.36 -2.23 -56.38
CA GLY A 798 -4.82 -2.29 -56.44
C GLY A 798 -5.39 -1.66 -57.73
N VAL A 799 -4.86 -0.52 -58.17
CA VAL A 799 -5.22 0.09 -59.47
C VAL A 799 -4.84 -0.84 -60.62
N ALA A 800 -3.63 -1.38 -60.58
CA ALA A 800 -3.10 -2.24 -61.63
C ALA A 800 -3.93 -3.51 -61.79
N GLU A 801 -4.24 -4.20 -60.69
CA GLU A 801 -5.04 -5.43 -60.69
C GLU A 801 -6.48 -5.14 -61.16
N SER A 802 -7.08 -4.03 -60.70
CA SER A 802 -8.42 -3.63 -61.15
C SER A 802 -8.45 -3.32 -62.65
N SER A 803 -7.41 -2.69 -63.18
CA SER A 803 -7.27 -2.39 -64.62
C SER A 803 -7.02 -3.67 -65.44
N PHE A 804 -6.20 -4.58 -64.90
CA PHE A 804 -5.90 -5.88 -65.50
C PHE A 804 -7.17 -6.72 -65.67
N MET A 805 -7.99 -6.81 -64.62
CA MET A 805 -9.26 -7.55 -64.65
C MET A 805 -10.31 -6.94 -65.60
N GLN A 806 -10.15 -5.67 -65.97
CA GLN A 806 -10.96 -4.99 -67.00
C GLN A 806 -10.40 -5.16 -68.43
N GLY A 807 -9.26 -5.84 -68.61
CA GLY A 807 -8.57 -5.97 -69.89
C GLY A 807 -7.80 -4.71 -70.32
N LYS A 808 -7.65 -3.71 -69.44
CA LYS A 808 -6.89 -2.48 -69.72
C LYS A 808 -5.39 -2.68 -69.47
N TYR A 809 -4.78 -3.63 -70.19
CA TYR A 809 -3.41 -4.09 -69.91
C TYR A 809 -2.34 -2.99 -70.04
N LYS A 810 -2.52 -2.00 -70.94
CA LYS A 810 -1.60 -0.86 -71.05
C LYS A 810 -1.58 0.00 -69.78
N GLU A 811 -2.72 0.11 -69.10
CA GLU A 811 -2.87 0.88 -67.88
C GLU A 811 -2.36 0.09 -66.67
N SER A 812 -2.66 -1.22 -66.60
CA SER A 812 -2.13 -2.10 -65.56
C SER A 812 -0.59 -2.11 -65.53
N ILE A 813 0.06 -2.15 -66.71
CA ILE A 813 1.53 -2.09 -66.83
C ILE A 813 2.11 -0.84 -66.15
N LYS A 814 1.49 0.34 -66.34
CA LYS A 814 1.98 1.60 -65.74
C LYS A 814 1.96 1.52 -64.21
N PHE A 815 0.86 1.02 -63.64
CA PHE A 815 0.70 0.95 -62.19
C PHE A 815 1.47 -0.20 -61.55
N TYR A 816 1.65 -1.35 -62.22
CA TYR A 816 2.54 -2.40 -61.73
C TYR A 816 4.01 -1.94 -61.70
N ARG A 817 4.48 -1.18 -62.70
CA ARG A 817 5.81 -0.56 -62.63
C ARG A 817 5.92 0.42 -61.48
N CYS A 818 4.91 1.29 -61.30
CA CYS A 818 4.88 2.22 -60.17
C CYS A 818 5.03 1.47 -58.83
N ALA A 819 4.24 0.41 -58.61
CA ALA A 819 4.36 -0.41 -57.41
C ALA A 819 5.75 -1.06 -57.28
N ALA A 820 6.32 -1.54 -58.39
CA ALA A 820 7.63 -2.18 -58.41
C ALA A 820 8.83 -1.23 -58.27
N GLU A 821 8.67 0.05 -58.61
CA GLU A 821 9.67 1.09 -58.39
C GLU A 821 9.63 1.59 -56.95
N LEU A 822 8.42 1.81 -56.41
CA LEU A 822 8.22 2.24 -55.03
C LEU A 822 8.73 1.20 -54.03
N SER A 823 8.59 -0.09 -54.34
CA SER A 823 9.11 -1.18 -53.49
C SER A 823 10.63 -1.28 -53.42
N LYS A 824 11.36 -0.69 -54.38
CA LYS A 824 12.84 -0.60 -54.34
C LYS A 824 13.31 0.46 -53.35
N THR A 825 12.46 1.42 -52.99
CA THR A 825 12.78 2.40 -51.96
C THR A 825 12.64 1.75 -50.59
N LYS A 826 13.71 1.74 -49.79
CA LYS A 826 13.65 1.27 -48.40
C LYS A 826 12.81 2.26 -47.61
N ASP A 827 11.73 1.77 -47.01
CA ASP A 827 10.96 2.58 -46.06
C ASP A 827 11.78 2.79 -44.78
N LYS A 828 11.39 3.79 -43.96
CA LYS A 828 12.09 4.12 -42.69
C LYS A 828 12.24 2.93 -41.75
N ASP A 829 11.36 1.93 -41.90
CA ASP A 829 11.25 0.77 -41.04
C ASP A 829 12.07 -0.43 -41.54
N GLY A 830 12.79 -0.28 -42.66
CA GLY A 830 13.67 -1.32 -43.23
C GLY A 830 12.96 -2.52 -43.87
N SER A 831 11.63 -2.60 -43.82
CA SER A 831 10.86 -3.69 -44.45
C SER A 831 10.84 -3.54 -45.97
N SER A 832 11.33 -4.55 -46.72
CA SER A 832 11.16 -4.62 -48.17
C SER A 832 9.75 -5.10 -48.53
N ILE A 833 9.12 -4.44 -49.50
CA ILE A 833 7.83 -4.87 -50.05
C ILE A 833 8.10 -6.04 -51.01
N ASP A 834 7.33 -7.13 -50.90
CA ASP A 834 7.43 -8.23 -51.87
C ASP A 834 6.92 -7.77 -53.25
N VAL A 835 7.85 -7.59 -54.18
CA VAL A 835 7.58 -7.10 -55.54
C VAL A 835 7.18 -8.23 -56.49
N SER A 836 7.21 -9.47 -56.03
CA SER A 836 7.17 -10.64 -56.90
C SER A 836 5.83 -10.72 -57.64
N TRP A 837 4.72 -10.49 -56.93
CA TRP A 837 3.39 -10.47 -57.55
C TRP A 837 3.22 -9.34 -58.58
N ALA A 838 3.65 -8.13 -58.25
CA ALA A 838 3.56 -6.99 -59.16
C ALA A 838 4.39 -7.23 -60.44
N THR A 839 5.57 -7.81 -60.31
CA THR A 839 6.47 -8.10 -61.44
C THR A 839 5.95 -9.27 -62.29
N TYR A 840 5.37 -10.29 -61.66
CA TYR A 840 4.68 -11.38 -62.35
C TYR A 840 3.51 -10.86 -63.21
N ARG A 841 2.63 -10.05 -62.63
CA ARG A 841 1.50 -9.47 -63.35
C ARG A 841 1.90 -8.43 -64.40
N LEU A 842 3.03 -7.74 -64.18
CA LEU A 842 3.65 -6.88 -65.18
C LEU A 842 4.07 -7.71 -66.41
N ALA A 843 4.73 -8.85 -66.20
CA ALA A 843 5.09 -9.76 -67.29
C ALA A 843 3.85 -10.25 -68.05
N GLU A 844 2.84 -10.75 -67.33
CA GLU A 844 1.58 -11.23 -67.94
C GLU A 844 0.90 -10.14 -68.77
N SER A 845 0.82 -8.92 -68.23
CA SER A 845 0.19 -7.78 -68.93
C SER A 845 0.93 -7.42 -70.22
N ASN A 846 2.27 -7.51 -70.25
CA ASN A 846 3.07 -7.27 -71.46
C ASN A 846 2.84 -8.35 -72.52
N PHE A 847 2.80 -9.63 -72.13
CA PHE A 847 2.49 -10.72 -73.06
C PHE A 847 1.10 -10.56 -73.69
N ARG A 848 0.08 -10.19 -72.90
CA ARG A 848 -1.29 -9.99 -73.40
C ARG A 848 -1.45 -8.83 -74.39
N ILE A 849 -0.49 -7.91 -74.48
CA ILE A 849 -0.49 -6.83 -75.49
C ILE A 849 0.54 -7.06 -76.61
N GLY A 850 1.10 -8.26 -76.71
CA GLY A 850 2.06 -8.64 -77.76
C GLY A 850 3.48 -8.11 -77.54
N LYS A 851 3.80 -7.58 -76.35
CA LYS A 851 5.13 -7.10 -75.97
C LYS A 851 5.95 -8.22 -75.33
N SER A 852 6.32 -9.22 -76.13
CA SER A 852 6.99 -10.43 -75.65
C SER A 852 8.35 -10.12 -75.01
N PHE A 853 9.13 -9.20 -75.59
CA PHE A 853 10.43 -8.81 -75.06
C PHE A 853 10.32 -8.20 -73.65
N GLU A 854 9.47 -7.19 -73.46
CA GLU A 854 9.26 -6.57 -72.15
C GLU A 854 8.63 -7.55 -71.14
N GLY A 855 7.82 -8.52 -71.61
CA GLY A 855 7.32 -9.62 -70.79
C GLY A 855 8.42 -10.54 -70.28
N THR A 856 9.37 -10.93 -71.15
CA THR A 856 10.53 -11.74 -70.77
C THR A 856 11.49 -11.00 -69.83
N GLU A 857 11.70 -9.70 -70.05
CA GLU A 857 12.52 -8.86 -69.17
C GLU A 857 11.95 -8.80 -67.74
N ALA A 858 10.63 -8.59 -67.63
CA ALA A 858 9.95 -8.62 -66.33
C ALA A 858 10.06 -9.99 -65.63
N LEU A 859 9.98 -11.11 -66.37
CA LEU A 859 10.20 -12.45 -65.80
C LEU A 859 11.64 -12.67 -65.33
N GLU A 860 12.64 -12.17 -66.05
CA GLU A 860 14.04 -12.25 -65.59
C GLU A 860 14.27 -11.38 -64.35
N SER A 861 13.65 -10.20 -64.27
CA SER A 861 13.66 -9.39 -63.04
C SER A 861 12.98 -10.12 -61.89
N LEU A 862 11.84 -10.78 -62.13
CA LEU A 862 11.15 -11.59 -61.12
C LEU A 862 12.01 -12.77 -60.68
N LYS A 863 12.79 -13.38 -61.57
CA LYS A 863 13.65 -14.53 -61.24
C LYS A 863 14.71 -14.17 -60.20
N GLN A 864 15.12 -12.91 -60.14
CA GLN A 864 16.07 -12.39 -59.15
C GLN A 864 15.44 -12.24 -57.75
N THR A 865 14.12 -12.03 -57.67
CA THR A 865 13.39 -11.85 -56.40
C THR A 865 12.65 -13.11 -55.94
N ASP A 866 11.95 -13.78 -56.85
CA ASP A 866 11.24 -15.05 -56.63
C ASP A 866 11.36 -15.95 -57.88
N ARG A 867 12.41 -16.78 -57.85
CA ARG A 867 12.72 -17.73 -58.91
C ARG A 867 11.57 -18.69 -59.22
N LYS A 868 10.82 -19.15 -58.22
CA LYS A 868 9.75 -20.14 -58.41
C LYS A 868 8.57 -19.51 -59.16
N MET A 869 8.17 -18.30 -58.76
CA MET A 869 7.10 -17.57 -59.44
C MET A 869 7.48 -17.20 -60.88
N ALA A 870 8.76 -16.85 -61.12
CA ALA A 870 9.27 -16.59 -62.47
C ALA A 870 9.24 -17.83 -63.37
N GLU A 871 9.70 -18.99 -62.87
CA GLU A 871 9.68 -20.24 -63.62
C GLU A 871 8.24 -20.65 -63.96
N TRP A 872 7.32 -20.54 -63.00
CA TRP A 872 5.89 -20.79 -63.23
C TRP A 872 5.29 -19.86 -64.30
N GLY A 873 5.61 -18.56 -64.25
CA GLY A 873 5.17 -17.60 -65.26
C GLY A 873 5.68 -17.91 -66.66
N LYS A 874 6.93 -18.37 -66.81
CA LYS A 874 7.48 -18.79 -68.11
C LYS A 874 6.65 -19.89 -68.76
N TYR A 875 6.23 -20.90 -68.00
CA TYR A 875 5.39 -21.98 -68.53
C TYR A 875 4.00 -21.46 -68.94
N LEU A 876 3.34 -20.71 -68.07
CA LEU A 876 1.98 -20.19 -68.31
C LEU A 876 1.88 -19.22 -69.50
N PHE A 877 2.90 -18.39 -69.72
CA PHE A 877 2.87 -17.40 -70.78
C PHE A 877 3.38 -17.94 -72.11
N ALA A 878 4.16 -19.03 -72.11
CA ALA A 878 4.59 -19.73 -73.32
C ALA A 878 3.44 -20.45 -74.05
N GLU A 879 2.41 -20.91 -73.32
CA GLU A 879 1.22 -21.54 -73.91
C GLU A 879 0.22 -20.54 -74.49
N ASN A 880 0.09 -19.34 -73.91
CA ASN A 880 -0.84 -18.29 -74.35
C ASN A 880 -0.27 -17.38 -75.46
N GLY A 881 0.98 -17.58 -75.85
CA GLY A 881 1.66 -16.86 -76.94
C GLY A 881 1.59 -17.57 -78.31
N LYS A 882 0.95 -18.76 -78.37
CA LYS A 882 0.49 -19.39 -79.61
C LYS A 882 -0.98 -19.05 -79.82
#